data_AF-A0AAW0WS04-F1
#
_entry.id   AF-A0AAW0WS04-F1
#
_cell.length_a   1.000
_cell.length_b   1.000
_cell.length_c   1.000
_cell.angle_alpha   90.00
_cell.angle_beta   90.00
_cell.angle_gamma   90.00
#
_symmetry.space_group_name_H-M   'P 1'
#
loop_
_entity.id
_entity.type
_entity.pdbx_description
1 polymer ?
#
loop_
_entity_poly.entity_id
_entity_poly.type
_entity_poly.pdbx_seq_one_letter_code
_entity_poly.pdbx_strand_id
1 'polypeptide(L)'
;WRSAVVMMEAPVLLLLLLLLVSSCCLLTATASLYSSSDPLVLLHSSNYSREVHGVETAWVVEFYSSWCGHCINFAPTFKTFAQDLKDWEHTVKVGVLDCAVDENVPVCREHEVMGYPTIKLFAARASKGDVGTDMQRSSTVDDMGRSVIDFLVDKQKANNGSLSWVNLQPFRGAAADAWSEVRDYGIVEHVVVIVDTAKSYISWRTILDLGGYSTVAVRYKEVDILDATEFSSADLPTVIFVDKALKEEVVKGAPNTREGLKEMIAKKLGLNVGMLPYKTVYSGRRTDAAVKKEDTEGAGDGQPEEINSDKLNYEDDLPDTAFAGIERSDQVYMVDIENAVSYALGHEVIQHKFVRGEALKSLQDFLEVLVKYLPARPVVHKFLSKLHQYTVGQRNGIEGIKFAEVMKSLQGQDSILPTHQPWIGCLGSEPRYRGYPCGLWTTFHVLTVNSVLQDGSKVSFNAKTILRAIHGFVKHFFSCKYCSQHFQAMYAEDAESSVNVADDGILWLWRGHNKVNKRLHGDASEDPMHPKQQFPSEAACAACWHKGTLVEQEVLPYLKRIYSKGMLSFRGTQMISPPAKNKQARVMEELEKNREREERKESVKVNEKLHNMAEQQPLRPLSTWGFNSTDISLCVFLYGISTLIIMSVYCMVVIRRKLRRRRFLEAYKLPLVKRLCVKATSCYACFLHAQQ
;
A
#
# COMPACT_ATOMS: atom_id res chain seq x y z
N TRP A 1 -16.55 -2.88 64.09
CA TRP A 1 -15.18 -2.61 63.59
C TRP A 1 -14.69 -3.61 62.53
N ARG A 2 -15.57 -4.31 61.78
CA ARG A 2 -15.21 -5.09 60.57
C ARG A 2 -16.17 -4.87 59.39
N SER A 3 -16.81 -3.70 59.32
CA SER A 3 -17.74 -3.37 58.22
C SER A 3 -17.57 -1.95 57.67
N ALA A 4 -16.50 -1.23 58.06
CA ALA A 4 -16.27 0.16 57.66
C ALA A 4 -15.04 0.36 56.75
N VAL A 5 -14.26 -0.70 56.46
CA VAL A 5 -13.00 -0.58 55.70
C VAL A 5 -13.19 -0.89 54.20
N VAL A 6 -14.33 -1.44 53.77
CA VAL A 6 -14.54 -1.89 52.38
C VAL A 6 -15.20 -0.81 51.48
N MET A 7 -15.66 0.31 52.05
CA MET A 7 -16.40 1.33 51.28
C MET A 7 -15.59 2.53 50.78
N MET A 8 -14.29 2.61 51.06
CA MET A 8 -13.45 3.73 50.62
C MET A 8 -12.53 3.44 49.42
N GLU A 9 -12.42 2.20 48.96
CA GLU A 9 -11.46 1.86 47.88
C GLU A 9 -12.08 1.80 46.47
N ALA A 10 -13.38 1.54 46.36
CA ALA A 10 -14.07 1.46 45.06
C ALA A 10 -14.04 2.77 44.23
N PRO A 11 -14.27 3.98 44.80
CA PRO A 11 -14.24 5.21 44.00
C PRO A 11 -12.82 5.63 43.60
N VAL A 12 -11.80 5.28 44.39
CA VAL A 12 -10.40 5.58 44.08
C VAL A 12 -9.86 4.67 42.98
N LEU A 13 -10.21 3.37 43.00
CA LEU A 13 -9.90 2.45 41.91
C LEU A 13 -10.60 2.84 40.61
N LEU A 14 -11.85 3.30 40.67
CA LEU A 14 -12.58 3.75 39.48
C LEU A 14 -11.96 5.02 38.89
N LEU A 15 -11.51 5.96 39.72
CA LEU A 15 -10.79 7.16 39.27
C LEU A 15 -9.42 6.82 38.67
N LEU A 16 -8.68 5.89 39.27
CA LEU A 16 -7.39 5.40 38.74
C LEU A 16 -7.57 4.63 37.43
N LEU A 17 -8.62 3.82 37.29
CA LEU A 17 -8.99 3.15 36.04
C LEU A 17 -9.41 4.17 34.96
N LEU A 18 -10.17 5.21 35.31
CA LEU A 18 -10.55 6.27 34.37
C LEU A 18 -9.33 7.12 33.95
N LEU A 19 -8.38 7.38 34.86
CA LEU A 19 -7.12 8.05 34.55
C LEU A 19 -6.18 7.17 33.71
N LEU A 20 -6.16 5.85 33.95
CA LEU A 20 -5.40 4.89 33.14
C LEU A 20 -6.02 4.70 31.74
N VAL A 21 -7.36 4.70 31.61
CA VAL A 21 -8.04 4.65 30.31
C VAL A 21 -7.87 5.98 29.56
N SER A 22 -7.90 7.12 30.27
CA SER A 22 -7.60 8.42 29.68
C SER A 22 -6.14 8.52 29.24
N SER A 23 -5.19 7.95 30.00
CA SER A 23 -3.76 7.93 29.64
C SER A 23 -3.44 6.88 28.57
N CYS A 24 -4.21 5.79 28.47
CA CYS A 24 -4.04 4.76 27.44
C CYS A 24 -4.62 5.21 26.08
N CYS A 25 -5.66 6.05 26.07
CA CYS A 25 -6.17 6.70 24.86
C CYS A 25 -5.23 7.75 24.25
N LEU A 26 -4.17 8.16 24.95
CA LEU A 26 -3.19 9.14 24.46
C LEU A 26 -1.99 8.50 23.74
N LEU A 27 -1.88 7.17 23.65
CA LEU A 27 -0.72 6.48 23.07
C LEU A 27 -0.88 5.97 21.62
N THR A 28 -1.92 6.37 20.90
CA THR A 28 -2.06 6.05 19.45
C THR A 28 -2.27 7.27 18.56
N ALA A 29 -1.85 8.47 19.02
CA ALA A 29 -1.71 9.60 18.12
C ALA A 29 -0.45 9.36 17.26
N THR A 30 -0.60 8.63 16.16
CA THR A 30 0.37 8.69 15.07
C THR A 30 0.50 10.16 14.70
N ALA A 31 1.72 10.72 14.76
CA ALA A 31 1.99 12.06 14.27
C ALA A 31 1.78 12.05 12.74
N SER A 32 0.54 12.28 12.33
CA SER A 32 0.09 12.32 10.95
C SER A 32 0.60 13.61 10.31
N LEU A 33 1.06 13.53 9.05
CA LEU A 33 1.50 14.71 8.28
C LEU A 33 0.39 15.78 8.18
N TYR A 34 -0.86 15.32 8.26
CA TYR A 34 -2.07 16.13 8.23
C TYR A 34 -2.91 15.93 9.49
N SER A 35 -3.63 16.97 9.88
CA SER A 35 -4.40 17.06 11.11
C SER A 35 -5.81 17.58 10.83
N SER A 36 -6.70 17.46 11.80
CA SER A 36 -8.07 18.01 11.71
C SER A 36 -8.12 19.54 11.71
N SER A 37 -7.02 20.23 12.05
CA SER A 37 -6.91 21.69 11.94
C SER A 37 -6.53 22.18 10.54
N ASP A 38 -6.05 21.30 9.66
CA ASP A 38 -5.72 21.66 8.28
C ASP A 38 -7.03 21.84 7.46
N PRO A 39 -7.09 22.77 6.48
CA PRO A 39 -8.30 23.07 5.70
C PRO A 39 -8.57 22.02 4.61
N LEU A 40 -8.60 20.74 4.99
CA LEU A 40 -8.78 19.59 4.13
C LEU A 40 -9.44 18.44 4.88
N VAL A 41 -9.91 17.43 4.15
CA VAL A 41 -10.58 16.25 4.73
C VAL A 41 -9.59 15.10 4.90
N LEU A 42 -9.49 14.57 6.12
CA LEU A 42 -8.76 13.33 6.39
C LEU A 42 -9.61 12.14 5.92
N LEU A 43 -9.15 11.48 4.86
CA LEU A 43 -9.81 10.32 4.28
C LEU A 43 -9.19 9.02 4.82
N HIS A 44 -10.06 8.06 5.06
CA HIS A 44 -9.78 6.71 5.50
C HIS A 44 -10.63 5.74 4.70
N SER A 45 -10.25 4.47 4.64
CA SER A 45 -11.05 3.44 3.97
C SER A 45 -12.51 3.38 4.44
N SER A 46 -12.78 3.73 5.70
CA SER A 46 -14.12 3.77 6.30
C SER A 46 -15.00 4.94 5.85
N ASN A 47 -14.44 6.08 5.46
CA ASN A 47 -15.19 7.28 5.06
C ASN A 47 -15.08 7.62 3.56
N TYR A 48 -14.05 7.11 2.87
CA TYR A 48 -13.71 7.50 1.50
C TYR A 48 -14.90 7.43 0.54
N SER A 49 -15.62 6.30 0.56
CA SER A 49 -16.76 6.07 -0.34
C SER A 49 -17.90 7.05 -0.11
N ARG A 50 -18.11 7.51 1.13
CA ARG A 50 -19.18 8.45 1.49
C ARG A 50 -18.82 9.88 1.10
N GLU A 51 -17.54 10.23 1.23
CA GLU A 51 -17.06 11.57 0.94
C GLU A 51 -16.90 11.79 -0.56
N VAL A 52 -16.29 10.84 -1.28
CA VAL A 52 -15.84 11.02 -2.67
C VAL A 52 -16.85 10.51 -3.70
N HIS A 53 -17.54 9.40 -3.46
CA HIS A 53 -18.38 8.77 -4.49
C HIS A 53 -19.83 9.26 -4.46
N GLY A 54 -20.39 9.50 -5.64
CA GLY A 54 -21.80 9.85 -5.81
C GLY A 54 -22.21 11.20 -5.22
N VAL A 55 -21.25 12.04 -4.81
CA VAL A 55 -21.51 13.38 -4.27
C VAL A 55 -21.46 14.46 -5.36
N GLU A 56 -22.11 15.59 -5.12
CA GLU A 56 -22.19 16.67 -6.13
C GLU A 56 -20.90 17.51 -6.23
N THR A 57 -19.98 17.42 -5.28
CA THR A 57 -18.70 18.15 -5.31
C THR A 57 -17.64 17.38 -6.08
N ALA A 58 -16.78 18.07 -6.81
CA ALA A 58 -15.50 17.51 -7.25
C ALA A 58 -14.56 17.29 -6.05
N TRP A 59 -13.54 16.46 -6.25
CA TRP A 59 -12.52 16.20 -5.23
C TRP A 59 -11.11 16.25 -5.79
N VAL A 60 -10.21 16.85 -5.04
CA VAL A 60 -8.75 16.73 -5.18
C VAL A 60 -8.27 15.86 -4.03
N VAL A 61 -7.75 14.68 -4.31
CA VAL A 61 -7.25 13.76 -3.28
C VAL A 61 -5.76 13.54 -3.45
N GLU A 62 -4.98 13.86 -2.42
CA GLU A 62 -3.59 13.41 -2.33
C GLU A 62 -3.54 12.04 -1.65
N PHE A 63 -3.03 11.06 -2.39
CA PHE A 63 -2.62 9.77 -1.85
C PHE A 63 -1.14 9.84 -1.50
N TYR A 64 -0.84 9.72 -0.21
CA TYR A 64 0.52 9.89 0.32
C TYR A 64 0.94 8.69 1.17
N SER A 65 2.19 8.69 1.62
CA SER A 65 2.67 7.76 2.64
C SER A 65 3.38 8.55 3.73
N SER A 66 3.01 8.31 4.99
CA SER A 66 3.56 9.04 6.14
C SER A 66 5.08 8.86 6.33
N TRP A 67 5.66 7.76 5.88
CA TRP A 67 7.12 7.51 5.95
C TRP A 67 7.90 7.98 4.72
N CYS A 68 7.20 8.35 3.64
CA CYS A 68 7.83 8.77 2.40
C CYS A 68 8.44 10.17 2.56
N GLY A 69 9.77 10.29 2.51
CA GLY A 69 10.45 11.59 2.66
C GLY A 69 9.98 12.66 1.67
N HIS A 70 9.61 12.26 0.44
CA HIS A 70 9.06 13.19 -0.55
C HIS A 70 7.64 13.66 -0.20
N CYS A 71 6.83 12.84 0.46
CA CYS A 71 5.53 13.24 1.01
C CYS A 71 5.70 14.19 2.20
N ILE A 72 6.66 13.91 3.08
CA ILE A 72 6.98 14.78 4.23
C ILE A 72 7.35 16.19 3.75
N ASN A 73 8.21 16.29 2.72
CA ASN A 73 8.62 17.56 2.13
C ASN A 73 7.48 18.28 1.37
N PHE A 74 6.54 17.53 0.79
CA PHE A 74 5.44 18.10 0.00
C PHE A 74 4.25 18.54 0.87
N ALA A 75 4.09 17.97 2.06
CA ALA A 75 2.95 18.26 2.92
C ALA A 75 2.71 19.75 3.23
N PRO A 76 3.73 20.59 3.52
CA PRO A 76 3.52 22.02 3.71
C PRO A 76 2.94 22.74 2.48
N THR A 77 3.41 22.37 1.28
CA THR A 77 2.89 22.91 0.02
C THR A 77 1.44 22.49 -0.18
N PHE A 78 1.10 21.22 0.07
CA PHE A 78 -0.26 20.74 -0.09
C PHE A 78 -1.24 21.36 0.92
N LYS A 79 -0.80 21.63 2.16
CA LYS A 79 -1.59 22.39 3.15
C LYS A 79 -1.89 23.81 2.69
N THR A 80 -0.88 24.48 2.13
CA THR A 80 -1.04 25.84 1.59
C THR A 80 -1.99 25.83 0.38
N PHE A 81 -1.89 24.82 -0.48
CA PHE A 81 -2.80 24.61 -1.58
C PHE A 81 -4.24 24.35 -1.11
N ALA A 82 -4.45 23.50 -0.11
CA ALA A 82 -5.77 23.28 0.47
C ALA A 82 -6.36 24.58 1.05
N GLN A 83 -5.53 25.40 1.71
CA GLN A 83 -5.94 26.71 2.23
C GLN A 83 -6.34 27.68 1.11
N ASP A 84 -5.64 27.66 -0.04
CA ASP A 84 -5.94 28.50 -1.22
C ASP A 84 -7.30 28.16 -1.85
N LEU A 85 -7.73 26.90 -1.72
CA LEU A 85 -8.96 26.34 -2.28
C LEU A 85 -10.13 26.27 -1.28
N LYS A 86 -9.93 26.71 -0.03
CA LYS A 86 -10.93 26.60 1.04
C LYS A 86 -12.29 27.19 0.67
N ASP A 87 -12.29 28.33 -0.02
CA ASP A 87 -13.53 29.02 -0.40
C ASP A 87 -14.28 28.28 -1.53
N TRP A 88 -13.64 27.30 -2.18
CA TRP A 88 -14.19 26.54 -3.31
C TRP A 88 -14.95 25.27 -2.89
N GLU A 89 -15.08 24.99 -1.59
CA GLU A 89 -15.69 23.76 -1.05
C GLU A 89 -17.10 23.45 -1.59
N HIS A 90 -17.83 24.46 -2.04
CA HIS A 90 -19.16 24.33 -2.66
C HIS A 90 -19.09 23.68 -4.07
N THR A 91 -17.94 23.72 -4.73
CA THR A 91 -17.68 23.14 -6.05
C THR A 91 -16.67 21.99 -5.98
N VAL A 92 -15.55 22.18 -5.27
CA VAL A 92 -14.45 21.21 -5.16
C VAL A 92 -13.92 21.14 -3.74
N LYS A 93 -13.68 19.92 -3.23
CA LYS A 93 -13.08 19.67 -1.91
C LYS A 93 -11.68 19.10 -2.03
N VAL A 94 -10.87 19.32 -1.00
CA VAL A 94 -9.51 18.78 -0.91
C VAL A 94 -9.46 17.73 0.21
N GLY A 95 -8.85 16.58 -0.08
CA GLY A 95 -8.68 15.49 0.87
C GLY A 95 -7.32 14.82 0.77
N VAL A 96 -6.94 14.10 1.82
CA VAL A 96 -5.68 13.34 1.90
C VAL A 96 -5.96 11.92 2.39
N LEU A 97 -5.26 10.94 1.86
CA LEU A 97 -5.37 9.54 2.28
C LEU A 97 -3.96 8.95 2.46
N ASP A 98 -3.65 8.52 3.70
CA ASP A 98 -2.36 7.88 4.01
C ASP A 98 -2.41 6.41 3.57
N CYS A 99 -1.78 6.12 2.45
CA CYS A 99 -1.66 4.77 1.93
C CYS A 99 -0.68 3.91 2.72
N ALA A 100 0.17 4.47 3.61
CA ALA A 100 1.07 3.67 4.44
C ALA A 100 0.34 2.79 5.47
N VAL A 101 -0.91 3.12 5.75
CA VAL A 101 -1.83 2.42 6.65
C VAL A 101 -2.46 1.23 5.91
N ASP A 102 -2.33 0.03 6.45
CA ASP A 102 -2.75 -1.21 5.78
C ASP A 102 -4.26 -1.25 5.46
N GLU A 103 -5.09 -0.66 6.33
CA GLU A 103 -6.54 -0.55 6.08
C GLU A 103 -6.87 0.31 4.85
N ASN A 104 -5.95 1.19 4.43
CA ASN A 104 -6.13 2.09 3.30
C ASN A 104 -5.59 1.50 1.98
N VAL A 105 -4.72 0.47 2.03
CA VAL A 105 -4.14 -0.20 0.85
C VAL A 105 -5.20 -0.63 -0.18
N PRO A 106 -6.38 -1.19 0.19
CA PRO A 106 -7.41 -1.54 -0.78
C PRO A 106 -7.88 -0.34 -1.61
N VAL A 107 -8.03 0.84 -0.98
CA VAL A 107 -8.45 2.08 -1.65
C VAL A 107 -7.35 2.58 -2.58
N CYS A 108 -6.10 2.60 -2.11
CA CYS A 108 -4.94 3.02 -2.91
C CYS A 108 -4.78 2.13 -4.16
N ARG A 109 -4.97 0.81 -4.02
CA ARG A 109 -4.97 -0.12 -5.16
C ARG A 109 -6.16 0.08 -6.10
N GLU A 110 -7.37 0.33 -5.57
CA GLU A 110 -8.57 0.58 -6.38
C GLU A 110 -8.36 1.76 -7.32
N HIS A 111 -7.75 2.83 -6.82
CA HIS A 111 -7.43 4.03 -7.60
C HIS A 111 -6.08 3.95 -8.34
N GLU A 112 -5.44 2.78 -8.38
CA GLU A 112 -4.17 2.56 -9.11
C GLU A 112 -3.03 3.50 -8.65
N VAL A 113 -2.95 3.74 -7.34
CA VAL A 113 -1.89 4.55 -6.73
C VAL A 113 -0.64 3.69 -6.60
N MET A 114 0.27 3.85 -7.55
CA MET A 114 1.51 3.07 -7.67
C MET A 114 2.73 3.77 -7.05
N GLY A 115 2.52 4.83 -6.30
CA GLY A 115 3.59 5.52 -5.58
C GLY A 115 3.19 6.92 -5.13
N TYR A 116 4.03 7.51 -4.29
CA TYR A 116 3.64 8.63 -3.44
C TYR A 116 4.54 9.87 -3.60
N PRO A 117 3.99 11.09 -3.40
CA PRO A 117 2.56 11.37 -3.40
C PRO A 117 2.00 11.35 -4.83
N THR A 118 0.74 10.94 -4.96
CA THR A 118 -0.04 11.01 -6.21
C THR A 118 -1.30 11.83 -5.93
N ILE A 119 -1.59 12.83 -6.77
CA ILE A 119 -2.79 13.64 -6.65
C ILE A 119 -3.78 13.22 -7.73
N LYS A 120 -5.02 12.96 -7.35
CA LYS A 120 -6.09 12.57 -8.27
C LYS A 120 -7.28 13.51 -8.17
N LEU A 121 -7.86 13.80 -9.32
CA LEU A 121 -9.06 14.63 -9.47
C LEU A 121 -10.26 13.74 -9.80
N PHE A 122 -11.33 13.91 -9.02
CA PHE A 122 -12.60 13.21 -9.20
C PHE A 122 -13.69 14.24 -9.53
N ALA A 123 -14.49 13.93 -10.55
CA ALA A 123 -15.59 14.79 -10.95
C ALA A 123 -16.78 14.63 -9.99
N ALA A 124 -17.78 15.49 -10.13
CA ALA A 124 -19.06 15.27 -9.45
C ALA A 124 -19.61 13.90 -9.82
N ARG A 125 -20.23 13.24 -8.82
CA ARG A 125 -20.88 11.94 -8.94
C ARG A 125 -19.93 10.84 -9.44
N ALA A 126 -18.64 10.95 -9.13
CA ALA A 126 -17.66 9.90 -9.39
C ALA A 126 -18.19 8.56 -8.86
N SER A 127 -18.16 7.53 -9.70
CA SER A 127 -18.68 6.20 -9.36
C SER A 127 -17.65 5.40 -8.57
N LYS A 128 -18.12 4.35 -7.88
CA LYS A 128 -17.22 3.32 -7.34
C LYS A 128 -16.46 2.67 -8.51
N GLY A 129 -15.13 2.59 -8.40
CA GLY A 129 -14.25 2.13 -9.47
C GLY A 129 -13.74 3.21 -10.43
N ASP A 130 -14.13 4.48 -10.27
CA ASP A 130 -13.45 5.60 -10.93
C ASP A 130 -12.03 5.72 -10.36
N VAL A 131 -11.01 5.60 -11.22
CA VAL A 131 -9.60 5.68 -10.81
C VAL A 131 -9.11 7.12 -10.64
N GLY A 132 -9.94 8.11 -10.98
CA GLY A 132 -9.60 9.53 -10.96
C GLY A 132 -8.66 9.94 -12.09
N THR A 133 -8.55 11.25 -12.32
CA THR A 133 -7.60 11.84 -13.28
C THR A 133 -6.32 12.24 -12.54
N ASP A 134 -5.16 11.76 -12.98
CA ASP A 134 -3.88 12.12 -12.37
C ASP A 134 -3.57 13.61 -12.59
N MET A 135 -3.25 14.32 -11.52
CA MET A 135 -2.79 15.71 -11.55
C MET A 135 -1.30 15.76 -11.26
N GLN A 136 -0.55 16.49 -12.09
CA GLN A 136 0.87 16.70 -11.85
C GLN A 136 1.07 17.59 -10.62
N ARG A 137 2.04 17.22 -9.79
CA ARG A 137 2.49 18.07 -8.68
C ARG A 137 3.24 19.26 -9.25
N SER A 138 2.98 20.46 -8.75
CA SER A 138 3.82 21.64 -8.99
C SER A 138 4.54 22.06 -7.71
N SER A 139 5.62 22.81 -7.88
CA SER A 139 6.28 23.52 -6.79
C SER A 139 5.52 24.78 -6.39
N THR A 140 4.58 25.26 -7.21
CA THR A 140 3.76 26.42 -6.93
C THR A 140 2.30 26.04 -6.69
N VAL A 141 1.67 26.70 -5.72
CA VAL A 141 0.25 26.55 -5.43
C VAL A 141 -0.62 27.09 -6.58
N ASP A 142 -0.14 28.10 -7.30
CA ASP A 142 -0.87 28.70 -8.42
C ASP A 142 -1.07 27.69 -9.57
N ASP A 143 -0.02 27.00 -9.99
CA ASP A 143 -0.12 26.00 -11.07
C ASP A 143 -1.04 24.84 -10.70
N MET A 144 -1.02 24.42 -9.43
CA MET A 144 -1.94 23.39 -8.92
C MET A 144 -3.39 23.89 -8.96
N GLY A 145 -3.64 25.13 -8.56
CA GLY A 145 -4.97 25.75 -8.63
C GLY A 145 -5.48 25.85 -10.08
N ARG A 146 -4.60 26.23 -11.03
CA ARG A 146 -4.94 26.24 -12.47
C ARG A 146 -5.30 24.86 -12.98
N SER A 147 -4.57 23.82 -12.58
CA SER A 147 -4.87 22.43 -12.96
C SER A 147 -6.25 21.97 -12.47
N VAL A 148 -6.66 22.39 -11.27
CA VAL A 148 -8.02 22.13 -10.76
C VAL A 148 -9.07 22.89 -11.58
N ILE A 149 -8.82 24.17 -11.90
CA ILE A 149 -9.75 24.96 -12.72
C ILE A 149 -9.92 24.35 -14.11
N ASP A 150 -8.83 23.98 -14.78
CA ASP A 150 -8.86 23.34 -16.10
C ASP A 150 -9.71 22.06 -16.05
N PHE A 151 -9.49 21.23 -15.02
CA PHE A 151 -10.31 20.04 -14.80
C PHE A 151 -11.80 20.37 -14.63
N LEU A 152 -12.16 21.35 -13.79
CA LEU A 152 -13.55 21.73 -13.56
C LEU A 152 -14.23 22.27 -14.83
N VAL A 153 -13.54 23.15 -15.57
CA VAL A 153 -14.01 23.72 -16.83
C VAL A 153 -14.23 22.62 -17.87
N ASP A 154 -13.29 21.69 -18.00
CA ASP A 154 -13.41 20.57 -18.95
C ASP A 154 -14.55 19.62 -18.58
N LYS A 155 -14.74 19.32 -17.28
CA LYS A 155 -15.87 18.49 -16.83
C LYS A 155 -17.22 19.17 -17.09
N GLN A 156 -17.34 20.48 -16.84
CA GLN A 156 -18.57 21.21 -17.17
C GLN A 156 -18.85 21.22 -18.68
N LYS A 157 -17.83 21.47 -19.50
CA LYS A 157 -17.95 21.44 -20.96
C LYS A 157 -18.41 20.08 -21.48
N ALA A 158 -17.98 18.99 -20.83
CA ALA A 158 -18.37 17.63 -21.15
C ALA A 158 -19.71 17.19 -20.53
N ASN A 159 -20.48 18.09 -19.89
CA ASN A 159 -21.69 17.79 -19.12
C ASN A 159 -21.48 16.74 -18.00
N ASN A 160 -20.25 16.66 -17.47
CA ASN A 160 -19.84 15.78 -16.38
C ASN A 160 -19.47 16.59 -15.10
N GLY A 161 -20.04 17.79 -14.97
CA GLY A 161 -20.03 18.57 -13.73
C GLY A 161 -21.34 18.40 -12.96
N SER A 162 -21.46 19.06 -11.81
CA SER A 162 -22.74 19.15 -11.11
C SER A 162 -23.53 20.38 -11.55
N LEU A 163 -24.86 20.25 -11.49
CA LEU A 163 -25.78 21.38 -11.59
C LEU A 163 -25.65 22.35 -10.41
N SER A 164 -25.10 21.92 -9.27
CA SER A 164 -24.85 22.80 -8.13
C SER A 164 -23.56 23.60 -8.24
N TRP A 165 -22.69 23.31 -9.22
CA TRP A 165 -21.46 24.07 -9.40
C TRP A 165 -21.75 25.46 -9.93
N VAL A 166 -20.90 26.41 -9.56
CA VAL A 166 -20.82 27.69 -10.26
C VAL A 166 -20.49 27.44 -11.73
N ASN A 167 -21.11 28.21 -12.62
CA ASN A 167 -20.87 28.05 -14.05
C ASN A 167 -19.53 28.70 -14.42
N LEU A 168 -18.57 27.91 -14.89
CA LEU A 168 -17.26 28.38 -15.33
C LEU A 168 -17.17 28.52 -16.86
N GLN A 169 -18.20 28.10 -17.60
CA GLN A 169 -18.21 28.24 -19.06
C GLN A 169 -18.38 29.72 -19.46
N PRO A 170 -17.71 30.16 -20.55
CA PRO A 170 -17.84 31.52 -21.04
C PRO A 170 -19.28 31.87 -21.42
N PHE A 171 -19.74 33.04 -21.00
CA PHE A 171 -21.03 33.62 -21.32
C PHE A 171 -20.96 34.42 -22.63
N ARG A 172 -22.01 34.33 -23.48
CA ARG A 172 -22.00 34.88 -24.86
C ARG A 172 -23.08 35.95 -25.17
N GLY A 173 -23.74 36.50 -24.15
CA GLY A 173 -24.80 37.52 -24.30
C GLY A 173 -24.40 38.94 -23.89
N ALA A 174 -25.38 39.85 -23.83
CA ALA A 174 -25.23 41.13 -23.13
C ALA A 174 -25.19 40.89 -21.62
N ALA A 175 -24.59 41.81 -20.84
CA ALA A 175 -24.42 41.56 -19.40
C ALA A 175 -25.77 41.38 -18.68
N ALA A 176 -26.80 42.16 -19.05
CA ALA A 176 -28.17 41.96 -18.58
C ALA A 176 -28.74 40.55 -18.82
N ASP A 177 -28.37 39.87 -19.92
CA ASP A 177 -28.87 38.54 -20.25
C ASP A 177 -28.34 37.46 -19.28
N ALA A 178 -27.29 37.74 -18.52
CA ALA A 178 -26.71 36.80 -17.55
C ALA A 178 -27.71 36.41 -16.43
N TRP A 179 -28.73 37.23 -16.18
CA TRP A 179 -29.83 36.90 -15.28
C TRP A 179 -30.64 35.66 -15.73
N SER A 180 -30.66 35.35 -17.02
CA SER A 180 -31.34 34.15 -17.53
C SER A 180 -30.65 32.84 -17.14
N GLU A 181 -29.36 32.89 -16.78
CA GLU A 181 -28.58 31.74 -16.33
C GLU A 181 -28.58 31.56 -14.80
N VAL A 182 -29.22 32.48 -14.06
CA VAL A 182 -29.32 32.42 -12.61
C VAL A 182 -30.33 31.35 -12.18
N ARG A 183 -29.85 30.34 -11.46
CA ARG A 183 -30.68 29.21 -11.01
C ARG A 183 -31.68 29.59 -9.92
N ASP A 184 -31.24 30.39 -8.94
CA ASP A 184 -32.03 30.77 -7.76
C ASP A 184 -32.42 32.26 -7.79
N TYR A 185 -33.22 32.66 -8.79
CA TYR A 185 -33.63 34.05 -9.01
C TYR A 185 -34.26 34.72 -7.76
N GLY A 186 -34.91 33.92 -6.90
CA GLY A 186 -35.51 34.40 -5.65
C GLY A 186 -34.50 34.84 -4.59
N ILE A 187 -33.26 34.33 -4.65
CA ILE A 187 -32.21 34.56 -3.63
C ILE A 187 -31.12 35.48 -4.16
N VAL A 188 -30.74 35.34 -5.43
CA VAL A 188 -29.69 36.18 -6.03
C VAL A 188 -30.19 37.63 -6.13
N GLU A 189 -29.41 38.56 -5.61
CA GLU A 189 -29.68 40.01 -5.61
C GLU A 189 -28.85 40.74 -6.67
N HIS A 190 -27.66 40.22 -6.97
CA HIS A 190 -26.73 40.81 -7.92
C HIS A 190 -26.13 39.76 -8.87
N VAL A 191 -26.03 40.11 -10.15
CA VAL A 191 -25.22 39.39 -11.13
C VAL A 191 -23.97 40.22 -11.44
N VAL A 192 -22.80 39.58 -11.42
CA VAL A 192 -21.52 40.20 -11.76
C VAL A 192 -20.97 39.52 -13.01
N VAL A 193 -20.74 40.28 -14.07
CA VAL A 193 -20.11 39.79 -15.30
C VAL A 193 -18.69 40.32 -15.39
N ILE A 194 -17.72 39.42 -15.32
CA ILE A 194 -16.30 39.72 -15.51
C ILE A 194 -15.97 39.53 -16.99
N VAL A 195 -15.62 40.62 -17.66
CA VAL A 195 -15.18 40.64 -19.05
C VAL A 195 -13.66 40.59 -19.07
N ASP A 196 -13.11 39.56 -19.69
CA ASP A 196 -11.67 39.36 -19.78
C ASP A 196 -11.29 38.56 -21.03
N THR A 197 -9.99 38.44 -21.29
CA THR A 197 -9.40 37.62 -22.34
C THR A 197 -9.66 36.14 -22.15
N ALA A 198 -9.60 35.40 -23.25
CA ALA A 198 -9.71 33.94 -23.28
C ALA A 198 -8.82 33.27 -22.22
N LYS A 199 -9.42 32.31 -21.48
CA LYS A 199 -8.76 31.54 -20.41
C LYS A 199 -8.22 32.38 -19.24
N SER A 200 -8.97 33.38 -18.80
CA SER A 200 -8.63 34.14 -17.60
C SER A 200 -8.80 33.32 -16.31
N TYR A 201 -7.70 32.82 -15.76
CA TYR A 201 -7.67 32.17 -14.45
C TYR A 201 -8.07 33.11 -13.31
N ILE A 202 -7.81 34.41 -13.43
CA ILE A 202 -8.24 35.40 -12.43
C ILE A 202 -9.77 35.46 -12.40
N SER A 203 -10.42 35.45 -13.57
CA SER A 203 -11.89 35.42 -13.67
C SER A 203 -12.46 34.13 -13.08
N TRP A 204 -11.93 32.96 -13.44
CA TRP A 204 -12.39 31.68 -12.88
C TRP A 204 -12.17 31.55 -11.38
N ARG A 205 -11.00 31.97 -10.87
CA ARG A 205 -10.72 32.01 -9.42
C ARG A 205 -11.72 32.90 -8.69
N THR A 206 -12.03 34.07 -9.26
CA THR A 206 -13.01 35.01 -8.67
C THR A 206 -14.42 34.43 -8.64
N ILE A 207 -14.84 33.73 -9.71
CA ILE A 207 -16.13 33.02 -9.73
C ILE A 207 -16.18 31.96 -8.62
N LEU A 208 -15.11 31.19 -8.45
CA LEU A 208 -15.03 30.17 -7.41
C LEU A 208 -14.96 30.80 -6.00
N ASP A 209 -14.19 31.87 -5.80
CA ASP A 209 -14.08 32.54 -4.50
C ASP A 209 -15.41 33.13 -4.00
N LEU A 210 -16.22 33.66 -4.93
CA LEU A 210 -17.50 34.29 -4.62
C LEU A 210 -18.69 33.33 -4.78
N GLY A 211 -18.47 32.12 -5.28
CA GLY A 211 -19.50 31.12 -5.54
C GLY A 211 -20.26 30.63 -4.32
N GLY A 212 -19.68 30.81 -3.12
CA GLY A 212 -20.33 30.48 -1.86
C GLY A 212 -21.41 31.47 -1.40
N TYR A 213 -21.51 32.66 -2.00
CA TYR A 213 -22.53 33.65 -1.65
C TYR A 213 -23.80 33.41 -2.46
N SER A 214 -24.86 32.92 -1.82
CA SER A 214 -26.13 32.63 -2.51
C SER A 214 -26.83 33.87 -3.09
N THR A 215 -26.50 35.07 -2.61
CA THR A 215 -27.06 36.35 -3.08
C THR A 215 -26.34 36.91 -4.30
N VAL A 216 -25.23 36.31 -4.75
CA VAL A 216 -24.42 36.83 -5.85
C VAL A 216 -24.15 35.72 -6.87
N ALA A 217 -24.41 36.01 -8.14
CA ALA A 217 -24.00 35.15 -9.23
C ALA A 217 -22.89 35.82 -10.04
N VAL A 218 -21.76 35.14 -10.24
CA VAL A 218 -20.63 35.65 -11.01
C VAL A 218 -20.49 34.87 -12.31
N ARG A 219 -20.35 35.57 -13.44
CA ARG A 219 -20.16 34.99 -14.77
C ARG A 219 -18.94 35.60 -15.45
N TYR A 220 -18.31 34.83 -16.33
CA TYR A 220 -17.17 35.23 -17.12
C TYR A 220 -17.60 35.38 -18.58
N LYS A 221 -17.31 36.53 -19.18
CA LYS A 221 -17.53 36.84 -20.59
C LYS A 221 -16.17 37.00 -21.28
N GLU A 222 -15.93 36.15 -22.26
CA GLU A 222 -14.70 36.15 -23.05
C GLU A 222 -14.77 37.20 -24.15
N VAL A 223 -13.70 37.97 -24.32
CA VAL A 223 -13.51 38.89 -25.45
C VAL A 223 -12.22 38.60 -26.20
N ASP A 224 -12.29 38.69 -27.52
CA ASP A 224 -11.11 38.67 -28.38
C ASP A 224 -10.63 40.12 -28.60
N ILE A 225 -9.45 40.44 -28.09
CA ILE A 225 -8.85 41.78 -28.21
C ILE A 225 -8.59 42.13 -29.68
N LEU A 226 -8.39 41.13 -30.56
CA LEU A 226 -8.10 41.36 -31.97
C LEU A 226 -9.33 41.84 -32.76
N ASP A 227 -10.54 41.54 -32.27
CA ASP A 227 -11.83 41.89 -32.88
C ASP A 227 -12.62 42.95 -32.08
N ALA A 228 -12.06 43.46 -30.97
CA ALA A 228 -12.81 44.27 -30.01
C ALA A 228 -13.04 45.72 -30.49
N THR A 229 -14.29 46.05 -30.82
CA THR A 229 -14.77 47.44 -31.02
C THR A 229 -15.24 48.12 -29.72
N GLU A 230 -15.35 47.36 -28.62
CA GLU A 230 -16.03 47.80 -27.37
C GLU A 230 -15.08 47.95 -26.15
N PHE A 231 -14.00 47.15 -26.07
CA PHE A 231 -13.05 47.15 -24.95
C PHE A 231 -11.60 47.13 -25.44
N SER A 232 -10.75 47.98 -24.88
CA SER A 232 -9.30 47.97 -25.12
C SER A 232 -8.58 47.07 -24.10
N SER A 233 -7.32 46.71 -24.35
CA SER A 233 -6.53 45.93 -23.39
C SER A 233 -6.34 46.62 -22.04
N ALA A 234 -6.33 47.95 -22.01
CA ALA A 234 -6.24 48.75 -20.77
C ALA A 234 -7.55 48.72 -19.95
N ASP A 235 -8.67 48.34 -20.58
CA ASP A 235 -9.96 48.23 -19.91
C ASP A 235 -10.14 46.88 -19.22
N LEU A 236 -9.28 45.89 -19.48
CA LEU A 236 -9.44 44.52 -18.96
C LEU A 236 -8.61 44.28 -17.68
N PRO A 237 -9.13 43.52 -16.70
CA PRO A 237 -10.50 43.00 -16.65
C PRO A 237 -11.52 44.12 -16.45
N THR A 238 -12.68 44.03 -17.11
CA THR A 238 -13.84 44.92 -16.86
C THR A 238 -14.86 44.15 -16.02
N VAL A 239 -15.45 44.79 -15.02
CA VAL A 239 -16.51 44.20 -14.19
C VAL A 239 -17.81 44.96 -14.40
N ILE A 240 -18.88 44.23 -14.72
CA ILE A 240 -20.22 44.78 -14.92
C ILE A 240 -21.13 44.23 -13.81
N PHE A 241 -21.66 45.13 -12.99
CA PHE A 241 -22.67 44.79 -11.98
C PHE A 241 -24.05 44.97 -12.60
N VAL A 242 -24.90 43.96 -12.47
CA VAL A 242 -26.27 43.98 -12.96
C VAL A 242 -27.22 43.72 -11.79
N ASP A 243 -28.10 44.67 -11.51
CA ASP A 243 -29.15 44.52 -10.50
C ASP A 243 -30.40 43.80 -11.04
N LYS A 244 -31.36 43.51 -10.16
CA LYS A 244 -32.64 42.87 -10.54
C LYS A 244 -33.50 43.69 -11.50
N ALA A 245 -33.29 45.01 -11.56
CA ALA A 245 -33.95 45.90 -12.50
C ALA A 245 -33.25 45.94 -13.87
N LEU A 246 -32.24 45.07 -14.09
CA LEU A 246 -31.40 44.99 -15.28
C LEU A 246 -30.57 46.26 -15.50
N LYS A 247 -30.33 47.06 -14.45
CA LYS A 247 -29.47 48.22 -14.53
C LYS A 247 -28.01 47.78 -14.44
N GLU A 248 -27.20 48.23 -15.40
CA GLU A 248 -25.78 47.92 -15.48
C GLU A 248 -24.92 49.05 -14.90
N GLU A 249 -23.93 48.69 -14.08
CA GLU A 249 -22.85 49.56 -13.62
C GLU A 249 -21.50 48.96 -14.03
N VAL A 250 -20.73 49.69 -14.84
CA VAL A 250 -19.50 49.19 -15.46
C VAL A 250 -18.26 49.78 -14.78
N VAL A 251 -17.32 48.92 -14.40
CA VAL A 251 -16.00 49.27 -13.87
C VAL A 251 -14.94 48.76 -14.85
N LYS A 252 -14.41 49.66 -15.67
CA LYS A 252 -13.29 49.38 -16.59
C LYS A 252 -11.95 49.45 -15.85
N GLY A 253 -10.97 48.66 -16.29
CA GLY A 253 -9.62 48.64 -15.69
C GLY A 253 -9.63 48.17 -14.24
N ALA A 254 -10.43 47.14 -13.94
CA ALA A 254 -10.48 46.55 -12.60
C ALA A 254 -9.12 45.92 -12.24
N PRO A 255 -8.85 45.68 -10.94
CA PRO A 255 -7.61 45.05 -10.52
C PRO A 255 -7.37 43.73 -11.24
N ASN A 256 -6.16 43.54 -11.77
CA ASN A 256 -5.74 42.36 -12.51
C ASN A 256 -5.09 41.29 -11.60
N THR A 257 -5.48 41.26 -10.33
CA THR A 257 -5.07 40.26 -9.34
C THR A 257 -6.31 39.60 -8.77
N ARG A 258 -6.20 38.33 -8.35
CA ARG A 258 -7.31 37.59 -7.74
C ARG A 258 -7.85 38.33 -6.51
N GLU A 259 -6.96 38.74 -5.62
CA GLU A 259 -7.28 39.40 -4.36
C GLU A 259 -7.91 40.77 -4.62
N GLY A 260 -7.30 41.58 -5.49
CA GLY A 260 -7.83 42.90 -5.83
C GLY A 260 -9.22 42.83 -6.48
N LEU A 261 -9.44 41.86 -7.38
CA LEU A 261 -10.73 41.69 -8.04
C LEU A 261 -11.81 41.20 -7.06
N LYS A 262 -11.48 40.20 -6.23
CA LYS A 262 -12.35 39.68 -5.16
C LYS A 262 -12.75 40.76 -4.17
N GLU A 263 -11.79 41.53 -3.66
CA GLU A 263 -12.02 42.59 -2.68
C GLU A 263 -12.85 43.73 -3.26
N MET A 264 -12.59 44.13 -4.52
CA MET A 264 -13.36 45.17 -5.19
C MET A 264 -14.84 44.77 -5.32
N ILE A 265 -15.12 43.57 -5.82
CA ILE A 265 -16.49 43.05 -5.97
C ILE A 265 -17.16 42.93 -4.60
N ALA A 266 -16.49 42.32 -3.63
CA ALA A 266 -17.06 42.12 -2.31
C ALA A 266 -17.36 43.44 -1.60
N LYS A 267 -16.46 44.42 -1.64
CA LYS A 267 -16.67 45.75 -1.06
C LYS A 267 -17.86 46.46 -1.72
N LYS A 268 -17.97 46.37 -3.05
CA LYS A 268 -19.07 46.99 -3.80
C LYS A 268 -20.43 46.40 -3.42
N LEU A 269 -20.47 45.09 -3.20
CA LEU A 269 -21.69 44.34 -2.87
C LEU A 269 -21.93 44.22 -1.35
N GLY A 270 -21.07 44.80 -0.50
CA GLY A 270 -21.20 44.70 0.95
C GLY A 270 -21.04 43.27 1.51
N LEU A 271 -20.30 42.41 0.80
CA LEU A 271 -20.06 41.02 1.22
C LEU A 271 -19.00 40.98 2.32
N ASN A 272 -19.22 40.14 3.32
CA ASN A 272 -18.22 39.87 4.36
C ASN A 272 -17.23 38.79 3.90
N VAL A 273 -16.14 39.22 3.27
CA VAL A 273 -15.08 38.35 2.71
C VAL A 273 -14.49 37.38 3.75
N GLY A 274 -14.51 37.75 5.04
CA GLY A 274 -14.02 36.90 6.14
C GLY A 274 -14.99 35.83 6.62
N MET A 275 -16.23 35.80 6.11
CA MET A 275 -17.29 34.93 6.59
C MET A 275 -18.16 34.49 5.41
N LEU A 276 -17.70 33.48 4.65
CA LEU A 276 -18.59 32.72 3.78
C LEU A 276 -19.75 32.17 4.63
N PRO A 277 -21.01 32.23 4.17
CA PRO A 277 -22.14 31.75 4.94
C PRO A 277 -21.96 30.25 5.22
N TYR A 278 -21.68 29.93 6.48
CA TYR A 278 -21.49 28.57 6.96
C TYR A 278 -22.77 27.74 6.74
N LYS A 279 -22.64 26.69 5.92
CA LYS A 279 -23.53 25.51 5.75
C LYS A 279 -24.96 25.62 6.31
N THR A 280 -25.94 25.77 5.42
CA THR A 280 -27.25 25.12 5.60
C THR A 280 -27.24 23.79 4.83
N VAL A 281 -26.89 22.72 5.54
CA VAL A 281 -27.14 21.35 5.04
C VAL A 281 -28.65 21.21 4.90
N TYR A 282 -29.15 21.05 3.68
CA TYR A 282 -30.48 20.49 3.45
C TYR A 282 -30.51 19.09 4.04
N SER A 283 -31.02 18.96 5.26
CA SER A 283 -31.34 17.66 5.85
C SER A 283 -32.49 17.05 5.05
N GLY A 284 -32.14 16.24 4.05
CA GLY A 284 -33.06 15.29 3.44
C GLY A 284 -33.59 14.34 4.52
N ARG A 285 -34.87 14.51 4.84
CA ARG A 285 -35.77 13.68 5.64
C ARG A 285 -35.23 12.27 5.97
N ARG A 286 -34.84 12.09 7.24
CA ARG A 286 -34.64 10.79 7.91
C ARG A 286 -35.94 9.96 7.79
N THR A 287 -35.82 8.74 7.28
CA THR A 287 -36.75 7.66 7.63
C THR A 287 -35.98 6.68 8.48
N ASP A 288 -36.38 6.57 9.74
CA ASP A 288 -35.84 5.63 10.71
C ASP A 288 -36.10 4.18 10.27
N ALA A 289 -35.04 3.39 10.16
CA ALA A 289 -35.12 1.95 10.10
C ALA A 289 -34.02 1.36 10.99
N ALA A 290 -34.46 0.68 12.04
CA ALA A 290 -33.67 0.13 13.12
C ALA A 290 -32.60 -0.87 12.63
N VAL A 291 -31.37 -0.68 13.12
CA VAL A 291 -30.28 -1.66 13.02
C VAL A 291 -30.24 -2.45 14.32
N LYS A 292 -30.45 -3.77 14.20
CA LYS A 292 -30.30 -4.75 15.29
C LYS A 292 -28.81 -4.99 15.58
N LYS A 293 -28.47 -5.06 16.86
CA LYS A 293 -27.23 -5.61 17.42
C LYS A 293 -27.22 -7.13 17.29
N GLU A 294 -26.07 -7.71 16.98
CA GLU A 294 -25.72 -9.10 17.29
C GLU A 294 -24.25 -9.16 17.74
N ASP A 295 -24.12 -9.16 19.06
CA ASP A 295 -23.24 -9.93 19.95
C ASP A 295 -21.97 -10.61 19.39
N THR A 296 -20.84 -10.30 20.05
CA THR A 296 -19.58 -11.06 20.00
C THR A 296 -19.25 -11.52 21.42
N GLU A 297 -19.28 -12.84 21.63
CA GLU A 297 -18.70 -13.57 22.77
C GLU A 297 -17.54 -14.42 22.18
N GLY A 298 -16.39 -14.67 22.81
CA GLY A 298 -15.85 -14.29 24.10
C GLY A 298 -14.35 -14.65 24.11
N ALA A 299 -13.57 -13.93 24.90
CA ALA A 299 -12.15 -14.22 25.15
C ALA A 299 -12.02 -14.92 26.50
N GLY A 300 -11.48 -16.13 26.49
CA GLY A 300 -11.11 -16.89 27.68
C GLY A 300 -9.70 -16.55 28.15
N ASP A 301 -9.61 -16.39 29.45
CA ASP A 301 -8.50 -16.10 30.34
C ASP A 301 -7.48 -17.24 30.49
N GLY A 302 -6.24 -16.89 30.84
CA GLY A 302 -5.22 -17.85 31.28
C GLY A 302 -3.87 -17.22 31.62
N GLN A 303 -3.49 -17.31 32.90
CA GLN A 303 -2.17 -17.02 33.50
C GLN A 303 -1.95 -18.03 34.65
N PRO A 304 -0.74 -18.24 35.20
CA PRO A 304 0.52 -18.76 34.62
C PRO A 304 1.11 -19.96 35.46
N GLU A 305 2.40 -20.30 35.27
CA GLU A 305 3.30 -21.22 36.05
C GLU A 305 3.43 -22.70 35.58
N GLU A 306 4.57 -23.42 35.63
CA GLU A 306 6.04 -23.19 35.70
C GLU A 306 6.76 -24.56 35.46
N ILE A 307 7.95 -24.53 34.80
CA ILE A 307 9.20 -25.36 34.91
C ILE A 307 9.05 -26.93 34.82
N ASN A 308 9.75 -27.74 33.99
CA ASN A 308 11.18 -27.84 33.65
C ASN A 308 11.46 -28.90 32.56
N SER A 309 12.66 -28.78 32.01
CA SER A 309 13.41 -29.45 30.94
C SER A 309 13.57 -30.99 30.98
N ASP A 310 13.68 -31.61 29.79
CA ASP A 310 15.01 -32.02 29.27
C ASP A 310 15.03 -32.67 27.86
N LYS A 311 15.95 -32.14 27.03
CA LYS A 311 16.81 -32.77 25.99
C LYS A 311 16.25 -33.14 24.60
N LEU A 312 16.57 -32.28 23.62
CA LEU A 312 17.58 -32.57 22.57
C LEU A 312 18.08 -31.31 21.87
N ASN A 313 19.40 -31.26 21.71
CA ASN A 313 20.26 -30.17 21.24
C ASN A 313 19.92 -29.61 19.86
N TYR A 314 19.71 -28.30 19.84
CA TYR A 314 20.31 -27.37 18.88
C TYR A 314 21.36 -26.61 19.68
N GLU A 315 22.62 -27.04 19.65
CA GLU A 315 23.74 -26.14 19.94
C GLU A 315 24.01 -25.50 18.56
N ASP A 316 23.65 -24.25 18.27
CA ASP A 316 23.91 -23.03 19.01
C ASP A 316 22.64 -22.25 19.39
N ASP A 317 22.24 -22.36 20.66
CA ASP A 317 21.86 -21.17 21.40
C ASP A 317 23.15 -20.35 21.59
N LEU A 318 23.33 -19.26 20.86
CA LEU A 318 23.96 -18.12 21.51
C LEU A 318 22.84 -17.44 22.28
N PRO A 319 22.74 -17.62 23.60
CA PRO A 319 21.98 -16.70 24.41
C PRO A 319 22.53 -15.29 24.16
N ASP A 320 21.65 -14.29 24.16
CA ASP A 320 21.99 -12.86 24.21
C ASP A 320 22.99 -12.53 25.36
N THR A 321 23.31 -13.48 26.24
CA THR A 321 24.35 -13.37 27.26
C THR A 321 25.78 -13.38 26.74
N ALA A 322 26.05 -13.74 25.47
CA ALA A 322 27.40 -13.58 24.89
C ALA A 322 27.76 -12.10 24.61
N PHE A 323 26.78 -11.19 24.62
CA PHE A 323 26.98 -9.74 24.48
C PHE A 323 26.12 -8.93 25.45
N ALA A 324 25.82 -9.47 26.63
CA ALA A 324 25.36 -8.67 27.76
C ALA A 324 26.51 -7.76 28.21
N GLY A 325 26.65 -6.59 27.59
CA GLY A 325 27.64 -5.62 28.03
C GLY A 325 27.86 -4.38 27.17
N ILE A 326 27.48 -4.35 25.89
CA ILE A 326 27.64 -3.13 25.06
C ILE A 326 26.49 -3.04 24.06
N GLU A 327 25.52 -2.16 24.30
CA GLU A 327 24.68 -1.66 23.22
C GLU A 327 25.59 -0.94 22.22
N ARG A 328 25.98 -1.62 21.14
CA ARG A 328 26.72 -1.00 20.05
C ARG A 328 25.74 -0.19 19.22
N SER A 329 26.08 1.06 18.90
CA SER A 329 25.24 1.97 18.11
C SER A 329 24.77 1.36 16.78
N ASP A 330 25.55 0.44 16.22
CA ASP A 330 25.37 -0.11 14.88
C ASP A 330 24.84 -1.56 14.89
N GLN A 331 24.23 -1.99 16.00
CA GLN A 331 23.60 -3.30 16.10
C GLN A 331 22.45 -3.43 15.08
N VAL A 332 22.46 -4.53 14.33
CA VAL A 332 21.39 -4.88 13.39
C VAL A 332 20.44 -5.87 14.04
N TYR A 333 19.12 -5.61 13.95
CA TYR A 333 18.09 -6.45 14.55
C TYR A 333 17.28 -7.18 13.48
N MET A 334 17.07 -8.48 13.68
CA MET A 334 16.26 -9.32 12.78
C MET A 334 14.80 -8.87 12.73
N VAL A 335 14.26 -8.31 13.82
CA VAL A 335 12.88 -7.79 13.86
C VAL A 335 12.65 -6.70 12.81
N ASP A 336 13.63 -5.79 12.62
CA ASP A 336 13.54 -4.72 11.63
C ASP A 336 13.60 -5.29 10.20
N ILE A 337 14.43 -6.30 9.98
CA ILE A 337 14.55 -7.00 8.68
C ILE A 337 13.24 -7.74 8.35
N GLU A 338 12.70 -8.51 9.29
CA GLU A 338 11.43 -9.23 9.10
C GLU A 338 10.28 -8.27 8.83
N ASN A 339 10.19 -7.15 9.56
CA ASN A 339 9.21 -6.11 9.29
C ASN A 339 9.39 -5.49 7.91
N ALA A 340 10.62 -5.19 7.48
CA ALA A 340 10.87 -4.62 6.17
C ALA A 340 10.47 -5.58 5.04
N VAL A 341 10.81 -6.87 5.17
CA VAL A 341 10.41 -7.90 4.19
C VAL A 341 8.89 -8.09 4.20
N SER A 342 8.27 -8.10 5.39
CA SER A 342 6.82 -8.13 5.53
C SER A 342 6.14 -6.95 4.84
N TYR A 343 6.62 -5.74 5.04
CA TYR A 343 6.04 -4.54 4.41
C TYR A 343 6.29 -4.52 2.91
N ALA A 344 7.50 -4.88 2.46
CA ALA A 344 7.83 -4.99 1.04
C ALA A 344 6.87 -5.94 0.29
N LEU A 345 6.53 -7.08 0.88
CA LEU A 345 5.64 -8.07 0.25
C LEU A 345 4.16 -7.79 0.53
N GLY A 346 3.83 -7.40 1.76
CA GLY A 346 2.48 -7.19 2.28
C GLY A 346 1.85 -5.85 1.90
N HIS A 347 2.66 -4.89 1.48
CA HIS A 347 2.22 -3.54 1.19
C HIS A 347 2.68 -3.13 -0.22
N GLU A 348 3.99 -3.08 -0.46
CA GLU A 348 4.55 -2.54 -1.73
C GLU A 348 4.20 -3.41 -2.94
N VAL A 349 4.11 -4.74 -2.80
CA VAL A 349 3.67 -5.62 -3.89
C VAL A 349 2.14 -5.66 -3.99
N ILE A 350 1.44 -5.71 -2.85
CA ILE A 350 -0.03 -5.87 -2.81
C ILE A 350 -0.79 -4.64 -3.31
N GLN A 351 -0.20 -3.44 -3.20
CA GLN A 351 -0.78 -2.20 -3.75
C GLN A 351 -0.94 -2.25 -5.28
N HIS A 352 -0.18 -3.11 -5.97
CA HIS A 352 -0.31 -3.27 -7.42
C HIS A 352 -1.59 -4.00 -7.78
N LYS A 353 -2.42 -3.38 -8.63
CA LYS A 353 -3.59 -4.04 -9.21
C LYS A 353 -3.17 -5.30 -9.98
N PHE A 354 -2.15 -5.19 -10.83
CA PHE A 354 -1.54 -6.30 -11.57
C PHE A 354 -0.01 -6.19 -11.57
N VAL A 355 0.67 -7.30 -11.28
CA VAL A 355 2.12 -7.47 -11.37
C VAL A 355 2.44 -8.38 -12.56
N ARG A 356 3.06 -7.85 -13.63
CA ARG A 356 3.34 -8.58 -14.88
C ARG A 356 4.63 -8.10 -15.54
N GLY A 357 5.13 -8.84 -16.53
CA GLY A 357 6.32 -8.46 -17.30
C GLY A 357 7.57 -8.27 -16.41
N GLU A 358 8.30 -7.17 -16.62
CA GLU A 358 9.51 -6.83 -15.84
C GLU A 358 9.25 -6.75 -14.33
N ALA A 359 8.08 -6.28 -13.90
CA ALA A 359 7.74 -6.19 -12.48
C ALA A 359 7.62 -7.59 -11.85
N LEU A 360 6.98 -8.54 -12.55
CA LEU A 360 6.90 -9.93 -12.08
C LEU A 360 8.29 -10.58 -12.02
N LYS A 361 9.11 -10.37 -13.05
CA LYS A 361 10.48 -10.88 -13.07
C LYS A 361 11.30 -10.30 -11.91
N SER A 362 11.19 -9.01 -11.66
CA SER A 362 11.87 -8.33 -10.55
C SER A 362 11.43 -8.87 -9.18
N LEU A 363 10.14 -9.17 -9.01
CA LEU A 363 9.63 -9.81 -7.78
C LEU A 363 10.20 -11.21 -7.59
N GLN A 364 10.26 -12.01 -8.65
CA GLN A 364 10.83 -13.35 -8.62
C GLN A 364 12.33 -13.30 -8.26
N ASP A 365 13.09 -12.43 -8.92
CA ASP A 365 14.53 -12.27 -8.67
C ASP A 365 14.82 -11.76 -7.24
N PHE A 366 13.99 -10.84 -6.74
CA PHE A 366 14.11 -10.35 -5.38
C PHE A 366 13.80 -11.44 -4.34
N LEU A 367 12.73 -12.22 -4.55
CA LEU A 367 12.41 -13.36 -3.69
C LEU A 367 13.48 -14.46 -3.74
N GLU A 368 14.07 -14.71 -4.91
CA GLU A 368 15.19 -15.65 -5.05
C GLU A 368 16.39 -15.20 -4.20
N VAL A 369 16.76 -13.92 -4.28
CA VAL A 369 17.85 -13.34 -3.49
C VAL A 369 17.55 -13.40 -1.98
N LEU A 370 16.32 -13.11 -1.57
CA LEU A 370 15.88 -13.24 -0.17
C LEU A 370 16.01 -14.69 0.31
N VAL A 371 15.46 -15.65 -0.42
CA VAL A 371 15.50 -17.08 -0.07
C VAL A 371 16.94 -17.59 -0.01
N LYS A 372 17.81 -17.12 -0.90
CA LYS A 372 19.18 -17.63 -0.99
C LYS A 372 20.11 -17.03 0.06
N TYR A 373 20.00 -15.73 0.33
CA TYR A 373 21.04 -15.01 1.08
C TYR A 373 20.56 -14.32 2.35
N LEU A 374 19.24 -14.22 2.60
CA LEU A 374 18.76 -13.67 3.86
C LEU A 374 18.98 -14.71 4.98
N PRO A 375 19.68 -14.36 6.08
CA PRO A 375 19.85 -15.24 7.23
C PRO A 375 18.58 -15.30 8.10
N ALA A 376 17.43 -15.57 7.48
CA ALA A 376 16.12 -15.61 8.12
C ALA A 376 15.98 -16.80 9.06
N ARG A 377 15.07 -16.68 10.05
CA ARG A 377 14.66 -17.81 10.89
C ARG A 377 14.03 -18.92 10.04
N PRO A 378 14.15 -20.21 10.41
CA PRO A 378 13.68 -21.32 9.58
C PRO A 378 12.21 -21.22 9.12
N VAL A 379 11.32 -20.76 10.00
CA VAL A 379 9.90 -20.54 9.70
C VAL A 379 9.65 -19.41 8.69
N VAL A 380 10.45 -18.34 8.74
CA VAL A 380 10.41 -17.23 7.79
C VAL A 380 10.99 -17.67 6.45
N HIS A 381 12.11 -18.39 6.48
CA HIS A 381 12.73 -18.95 5.28
C HIS A 381 11.79 -19.90 4.54
N LYS A 382 11.09 -20.78 5.28
CA LYS A 382 10.06 -21.68 4.72
C LYS A 382 8.92 -20.91 4.07
N PHE A 383 8.46 -19.83 4.72
CA PHE A 383 7.44 -18.94 4.16
C PHE A 383 7.90 -18.32 2.83
N LEU A 384 9.09 -17.68 2.82
CA LEU A 384 9.66 -17.03 1.64
C LEU A 384 9.90 -18.04 0.50
N SER A 385 10.36 -19.25 0.83
CA SER A 385 10.59 -20.32 -0.15
C SER A 385 9.30 -20.75 -0.85
N LYS A 386 8.21 -20.94 -0.09
CA LYS A 386 6.89 -21.27 -0.67
C LYS A 386 6.34 -20.14 -1.53
N LEU A 387 6.51 -18.89 -1.07
CA LEU A 387 6.09 -17.72 -1.83
C LEU A 387 6.87 -17.58 -3.14
N HIS A 388 8.20 -17.72 -3.08
CA HIS A 388 9.07 -17.74 -4.26
C HIS A 388 8.62 -18.82 -5.25
N GLN A 389 8.41 -20.05 -4.79
CA GLN A 389 7.92 -21.16 -5.62
C GLN A 389 6.59 -20.84 -6.30
N TYR A 390 5.63 -20.25 -5.55
CA TYR A 390 4.37 -19.79 -6.12
C TYR A 390 4.59 -18.77 -7.23
N THR A 391 5.40 -17.73 -6.98
CA THR A 391 5.64 -16.64 -7.95
C THR A 391 6.36 -17.10 -9.21
N VAL A 392 7.33 -18.01 -9.11
CA VAL A 392 8.02 -18.62 -10.27
C VAL A 392 7.05 -19.43 -11.14
N GLY A 393 6.02 -20.03 -10.54
CA GLY A 393 4.95 -20.70 -11.28
C GLY A 393 4.06 -19.76 -12.11
N GLN A 394 4.09 -18.46 -11.83
CA GLN A 394 3.26 -17.46 -12.54
C GLN A 394 4.02 -16.93 -13.77
N ARG A 395 3.41 -17.04 -14.96
CA ARG A 395 4.00 -16.55 -16.23
C ARG A 395 3.32 -15.30 -16.78
N ASN A 396 2.01 -15.16 -16.59
CA ASN A 396 1.20 -14.12 -17.23
C ASN A 396 0.92 -12.90 -16.33
N GLY A 397 1.34 -12.97 -15.07
CA GLY A 397 1.07 -11.93 -14.07
C GLY A 397 0.32 -12.43 -12.85
N ILE A 398 0.27 -11.60 -11.81
CA ILE A 398 -0.40 -11.85 -10.53
C ILE A 398 -1.22 -10.61 -10.19
N GLU A 399 -2.49 -10.79 -9.82
CA GLU A 399 -3.29 -9.72 -9.23
C GLU A 399 -2.85 -9.48 -7.79
N GLY A 400 -2.69 -8.22 -7.35
CA GLY A 400 -2.26 -7.92 -5.98
C GLY A 400 -3.19 -8.50 -4.91
N ILE A 401 -4.50 -8.60 -5.20
CA ILE A 401 -5.47 -9.26 -4.32
C ILE A 401 -5.17 -10.76 -4.19
N LYS A 402 -4.91 -11.45 -5.31
CA LYS A 402 -4.55 -12.88 -5.30
C LYS A 402 -3.21 -13.10 -4.59
N PHE A 403 -2.26 -12.19 -4.76
CA PHE A 403 -0.99 -12.24 -4.02
C PHE A 403 -1.23 -12.11 -2.51
N ALA A 404 -2.11 -11.20 -2.08
CA ALA A 404 -2.51 -11.06 -0.68
C ALA A 404 -3.17 -12.33 -0.10
N GLU A 405 -4.06 -12.96 -0.87
CA GLU A 405 -4.69 -14.23 -0.50
C GLU A 405 -3.65 -15.34 -0.33
N VAL A 406 -2.68 -15.42 -1.24
CA VAL A 406 -1.58 -16.38 -1.16
C VAL A 406 -0.71 -16.12 0.08
N MET A 407 -0.29 -14.88 0.31
CA MET A 407 0.43 -14.47 1.51
C MET A 407 -0.27 -14.94 2.77
N LYS A 408 -1.59 -14.73 2.88
CA LYS A 408 -2.40 -15.18 4.01
C LYS A 408 -2.47 -16.71 4.10
N SER A 409 -2.63 -17.40 2.97
CA SER A 409 -2.72 -18.87 2.92
C SER A 409 -1.42 -19.59 3.32
N LEU A 410 -0.27 -18.91 3.17
CA LEU A 410 1.05 -19.45 3.52
C LEU A 410 1.39 -19.31 5.00
N GLN A 411 0.68 -18.45 5.73
CA GLN A 411 0.84 -18.27 7.17
C GLN A 411 0.32 -19.53 7.91
N GLY A 412 1.16 -20.12 8.76
CA GLY A 412 0.81 -21.30 9.54
C GLY A 412 1.92 -21.68 10.52
N GLN A 413 1.70 -22.73 11.31
CA GLN A 413 2.56 -23.06 12.46
C GLN A 413 4.07 -23.20 12.12
N ASP A 414 4.41 -23.73 10.95
CA ASP A 414 5.81 -23.92 10.53
C ASP A 414 6.29 -22.90 9.48
N SER A 415 5.47 -21.91 9.13
CA SER A 415 5.68 -21.02 7.97
C SER A 415 5.06 -19.67 8.30
N ILE A 416 5.87 -18.73 8.78
CA ILE A 416 5.39 -17.44 9.28
C ILE A 416 6.27 -16.34 8.73
N LEU A 417 5.66 -15.29 8.18
CA LEU A 417 6.30 -13.99 8.03
C LEU A 417 5.59 -13.03 9.01
N PRO A 418 6.22 -12.69 10.15
CA PRO A 418 5.59 -11.81 11.13
C PRO A 418 5.33 -10.42 10.56
N THR A 419 4.22 -9.81 10.97
CA THR A 419 3.80 -8.48 10.53
C THR A 419 3.71 -7.54 11.73
N HIS A 420 3.90 -6.24 11.50
CA HIS A 420 3.77 -5.16 12.51
C HIS A 420 4.50 -5.39 13.84
N GLN A 421 5.69 -6.01 13.80
CA GLN A 421 6.51 -6.09 15.01
C GLN A 421 7.02 -4.68 15.37
N PRO A 422 7.29 -4.37 16.65
CA PRO A 422 7.88 -3.08 17.00
C PRO A 422 9.29 -2.95 16.41
N TRP A 423 9.56 -1.83 15.74
CA TRP A 423 10.91 -1.48 15.29
C TRP A 423 11.84 -1.31 16.50
N ILE A 424 13.10 -1.73 16.37
CA ILE A 424 14.14 -1.52 17.39
C ILE A 424 15.25 -0.64 16.84
N GLY A 425 16.07 -1.17 15.94
CA GLY A 425 17.17 -0.41 15.33
C GLY A 425 16.68 0.66 14.37
N CYS A 426 15.50 0.45 13.78
CA CYS A 426 14.84 1.38 12.85
C CYS A 426 13.70 2.19 13.46
N LEU A 427 13.55 2.18 14.79
CA LEU A 427 12.59 3.04 15.48
C LEU A 427 12.97 4.52 15.29
N GLY A 428 12.00 5.33 14.84
CA GLY A 428 12.14 6.79 14.76
C GLY A 428 11.66 7.47 16.03
N SER A 429 12.04 8.74 16.21
CA SER A 429 11.52 9.60 17.29
C SER A 429 10.02 9.87 17.18
N GLU A 430 9.48 9.81 15.96
CA GLU A 430 8.06 9.86 15.64
C GLU A 430 7.69 8.78 14.61
N PRO A 431 6.42 8.33 14.55
CA PRO A 431 6.00 7.27 13.62
C PRO A 431 6.27 7.51 12.13
N ARG A 432 6.33 8.78 11.70
CA ARG A 432 6.67 9.18 10.32
C ARG A 432 8.15 9.00 9.97
N TYR A 433 9.03 8.90 10.96
CA TYR A 433 10.47 8.83 10.76
C TYR A 433 10.98 7.39 10.70
N ARG A 434 12.07 7.19 9.95
CA ARG A 434 12.84 5.95 9.86
C ARG A 434 12.01 4.74 9.39
N GLY A 435 11.63 3.82 10.27
CA GLY A 435 10.73 2.69 9.99
C GLY A 435 11.12 1.88 8.75
N TYR A 436 10.15 1.69 7.85
CA TYR A 436 10.28 0.84 6.67
C TYR A 436 11.49 1.19 5.78
N PRO A 437 11.72 2.45 5.35
CA PRO A 437 12.94 2.82 4.62
C PRO A 437 14.25 2.40 5.29
N CYS A 438 14.37 2.56 6.62
CA CYS A 438 15.55 2.14 7.37
C CYS A 438 15.72 0.61 7.34
N GLY A 439 14.63 -0.13 7.58
CA GLY A 439 14.67 -1.59 7.57
C GLY A 439 14.98 -2.15 6.18
N LEU A 440 14.50 -1.50 5.11
CA LEU A 440 14.75 -1.90 3.73
C LEU A 440 16.23 -1.71 3.33
N TRP A 441 16.82 -0.57 3.65
CA TRP A 441 18.27 -0.36 3.48
C TRP A 441 19.09 -1.39 4.23
N THR A 442 18.72 -1.65 5.50
CA THR A 442 19.38 -2.67 6.33
C THR A 442 19.29 -4.04 5.69
N THR A 443 18.12 -4.42 5.16
CA THR A 443 17.92 -5.68 4.44
C THR A 443 18.83 -5.79 3.22
N PHE A 444 18.95 -4.73 2.41
CA PHE A 444 19.83 -4.73 1.23
C PHE A 444 21.31 -4.88 1.59
N HIS A 445 21.78 -4.22 2.66
CA HIS A 445 23.15 -4.40 3.17
C HIS A 445 23.40 -5.82 3.69
N VAL A 446 22.44 -6.40 4.41
CA VAL A 446 22.50 -7.80 4.86
C VAL A 446 22.58 -8.76 3.66
N LEU A 447 21.79 -8.53 2.61
CA LEU A 447 21.80 -9.37 1.42
C LEU A 447 23.13 -9.30 0.66
N THR A 448 23.66 -8.10 0.42
CA THR A 448 24.95 -7.94 -0.26
C THR A 448 26.08 -8.62 0.52
N VAL A 449 26.18 -8.39 1.83
CA VAL A 449 27.22 -9.01 2.67
C VAL A 449 27.07 -10.53 2.74
N ASN A 450 25.89 -11.06 3.06
CA ASN A 450 25.74 -12.51 3.23
C ASN A 450 25.84 -13.26 1.90
N SER A 451 25.52 -12.63 0.77
CA SER A 451 25.75 -13.24 -0.55
C SER A 451 27.22 -13.53 -0.81
N VAL A 452 28.10 -12.60 -0.45
CA VAL A 452 29.54 -12.76 -0.60
C VAL A 452 30.12 -13.72 0.44
N LEU A 453 29.67 -13.66 1.69
CA LEU A 453 30.14 -14.57 2.73
C LEU A 453 29.78 -16.05 2.43
N GLN A 454 28.65 -16.30 1.78
CA GLN A 454 28.21 -17.66 1.45
C GLN A 454 28.79 -18.17 0.13
N ASP A 455 28.74 -17.35 -0.92
CA ASP A 455 29.00 -17.78 -2.29
C ASP A 455 30.14 -17.02 -2.98
N GLY A 456 30.72 -15.98 -2.35
CA GLY A 456 31.67 -15.07 -3.00
C GLY A 456 32.96 -15.71 -3.54
N SER A 457 33.34 -16.88 -3.03
CA SER A 457 34.48 -17.67 -3.53
C SER A 457 34.13 -18.58 -4.72
N LYS A 458 32.85 -18.76 -5.04
CA LYS A 458 32.39 -19.60 -6.15
C LYS A 458 32.60 -18.86 -7.46
N VAL A 459 33.17 -19.55 -8.46
CA VAL A 459 33.40 -19.00 -9.80
C VAL A 459 32.10 -18.53 -10.48
N SER A 460 30.97 -19.17 -10.17
CA SER A 460 29.65 -18.80 -10.70
C SER A 460 29.00 -17.60 -10.00
N PHE A 461 29.59 -17.08 -8.92
CA PHE A 461 29.02 -15.97 -8.18
C PHE A 461 29.14 -14.65 -8.94
N ASN A 462 28.06 -13.88 -8.96
CA ASN A 462 28.02 -12.57 -9.59
C ASN A 462 27.30 -11.58 -8.68
N ALA A 463 28.06 -10.65 -8.08
CA ALA A 463 27.52 -9.61 -7.20
C ALA A 463 26.49 -8.71 -7.90
N LYS A 464 26.60 -8.51 -9.22
CA LYS A 464 25.63 -7.72 -10.00
C LYS A 464 24.24 -8.32 -9.94
N THR A 465 24.09 -9.64 -9.82
CA THR A 465 22.76 -10.28 -9.73
C THR A 465 22.00 -9.81 -8.49
N ILE A 466 22.68 -9.60 -7.37
CA ILE A 466 22.06 -9.10 -6.13
C ILE A 466 21.63 -7.64 -6.32
N LEU A 467 22.52 -6.80 -6.86
CA LEU A 467 22.20 -5.39 -7.10
C LEU A 467 21.09 -5.20 -8.14
N ARG A 468 21.05 -6.03 -9.20
CA ARG A 468 19.96 -6.05 -10.19
C ARG A 468 18.62 -6.39 -9.57
N ALA A 469 18.58 -7.39 -8.67
CA ALA A 469 17.35 -7.77 -7.97
C ALA A 469 16.85 -6.64 -7.05
N ILE A 470 17.76 -6.00 -6.29
CA ILE A 470 17.45 -4.83 -5.46
C ILE A 470 16.94 -3.67 -6.33
N HIS A 471 17.65 -3.36 -7.41
CA HIS A 471 17.27 -2.29 -8.35
C HIS A 471 15.92 -2.56 -9.00
N GLY A 472 15.67 -3.79 -9.46
CA GLY A 472 14.37 -4.20 -10.02
C GLY A 472 13.25 -4.04 -9.02
N PHE A 473 13.46 -4.47 -7.76
CA PHE A 473 12.47 -4.27 -6.69
C PHE A 473 12.19 -2.78 -6.45
N VAL A 474 13.23 -1.96 -6.29
CA VAL A 474 13.10 -0.51 -6.06
C VAL A 474 12.42 0.20 -7.24
N LYS A 475 12.77 -0.17 -8.47
CA LYS A 475 12.19 0.40 -9.69
C LYS A 475 10.70 0.12 -9.80
N HIS A 476 10.27 -1.09 -9.46
CA HIS A 476 8.93 -1.55 -9.77
C HIS A 476 7.96 -1.54 -8.59
N PHE A 477 8.43 -1.57 -7.35
CA PHE A 477 7.56 -1.71 -6.18
C PHE A 477 7.75 -0.62 -5.12
N PHE A 478 8.96 -0.06 -4.95
CA PHE A 478 9.18 0.93 -3.90
C PHE A 478 8.40 2.22 -4.17
N SER A 479 7.43 2.50 -3.31
CA SER A 479 6.38 3.48 -3.59
C SER A 479 6.83 4.94 -3.49
N CYS A 480 7.94 5.27 -2.82
CA CYS A 480 8.53 6.61 -2.92
C CYS A 480 9.15 6.80 -4.32
N LYS A 481 8.37 7.30 -5.29
CA LYS A 481 8.81 7.48 -6.69
C LYS A 481 10.08 8.33 -6.80
N TYR A 482 10.15 9.43 -6.05
CA TYR A 482 11.32 10.32 -6.01
C TYR A 482 12.57 9.59 -5.49
N CYS A 483 12.43 8.78 -4.44
CA CYS A 483 13.51 7.99 -3.88
C CYS A 483 13.95 6.89 -4.87
N SER A 484 12.98 6.20 -5.48
CA SER A 484 13.20 5.16 -6.48
C SER A 484 13.95 5.71 -7.68
N GLN A 485 13.55 6.88 -8.22
CA GLN A 485 14.24 7.53 -9.33
C GLN A 485 15.69 7.88 -8.99
N HIS A 486 15.95 8.39 -7.79
CA HIS A 486 17.33 8.65 -7.36
C HIS A 486 18.17 7.39 -7.23
N PHE A 487 17.59 6.31 -6.70
CA PHE A 487 18.28 5.02 -6.62
C PHE A 487 18.58 4.46 -8.01
N GLN A 488 17.61 4.55 -8.94
CA GLN A 488 17.79 4.14 -10.34
C GLN A 488 18.86 4.97 -11.04
N ALA A 489 18.90 6.28 -10.83
CA ALA A 489 19.94 7.16 -11.39
C ALA A 489 21.33 6.79 -10.87
N MET A 490 21.45 6.54 -9.57
CA MET A 490 22.68 6.05 -8.94
C MET A 490 23.09 4.69 -9.49
N TYR A 491 22.15 3.76 -9.69
CA TYR A 491 22.41 2.47 -10.32
C TYR A 491 22.94 2.61 -11.75
N ALA A 492 22.27 3.44 -12.55
CA ALA A 492 22.63 3.67 -13.95
C ALA A 492 23.97 4.39 -14.12
N GLU A 493 24.44 5.13 -13.11
CA GLU A 493 25.73 5.83 -13.11
C GLU A 493 26.90 4.85 -13.28
N ASP A 494 26.99 3.82 -12.42
CA ASP A 494 28.18 2.96 -12.38
C ASP A 494 27.97 1.53 -11.86
N ALA A 495 26.75 1.07 -11.49
CA ALA A 495 26.60 -0.25 -10.85
C ALA A 495 27.06 -1.41 -11.75
N GLU A 496 26.75 -1.33 -13.05
CA GLU A 496 27.09 -2.37 -14.03
C GLU A 496 28.56 -2.34 -14.46
N SER A 497 29.24 -1.20 -14.34
CA SER A 497 30.64 -1.00 -14.78
C SER A 497 31.65 -1.07 -13.63
N SER A 498 31.27 -0.65 -12.42
CA SER A 498 32.15 -0.57 -11.25
C SER A 498 32.22 -1.85 -10.43
N VAL A 499 31.22 -2.74 -10.53
CA VAL A 499 31.16 -3.99 -9.76
C VAL A 499 31.84 -5.11 -10.54
N ASN A 500 33.10 -5.41 -10.22
CA ASN A 500 33.92 -6.37 -10.96
C ASN A 500 34.27 -7.62 -10.14
N VAL A 501 34.45 -7.45 -8.83
CA VAL A 501 34.67 -8.55 -7.88
C VAL A 501 33.53 -8.63 -6.86
N ALA A 502 33.49 -9.73 -6.10
CA ALA A 502 32.40 -10.02 -5.16
C ALA A 502 32.16 -8.88 -4.15
N ASP A 503 33.24 -8.32 -3.61
CA ASP A 503 33.18 -7.28 -2.58
C ASP A 503 32.74 -5.91 -3.09
N ASP A 504 32.87 -5.63 -4.40
CA ASP A 504 32.49 -4.35 -4.97
C ASP A 504 30.98 -4.09 -4.81
N GLY A 505 30.15 -5.14 -4.79
CA GLY A 505 28.72 -5.00 -4.58
C GLY A 505 28.36 -4.45 -3.19
N ILE A 506 29.13 -4.83 -2.17
CA ILE A 506 28.98 -4.33 -0.79
C ILE A 506 29.36 -2.85 -0.74
N LEU A 507 30.53 -2.51 -1.30
CA LEU A 507 31.05 -1.14 -1.29
C LEU A 507 30.20 -0.20 -2.17
N TRP A 508 29.68 -0.67 -3.29
CA TRP A 508 28.81 0.12 -4.16
C TRP A 508 27.54 0.56 -3.43
N LEU A 509 26.85 -0.39 -2.76
CA LEU A 509 25.63 -0.06 -2.02
C LEU A 509 25.92 0.87 -0.84
N TRP A 510 27.04 0.67 -0.15
CA TRP A 510 27.50 1.53 0.94
C TRP A 510 27.82 2.97 0.47
N ARG A 511 28.60 3.12 -0.61
CA ARG A 511 28.89 4.43 -1.24
C ARG A 511 27.61 5.14 -1.60
N GLY A 512 26.70 4.42 -2.26
CA GLY A 512 25.40 4.93 -2.65
C GLY A 512 24.55 5.41 -1.47
N HIS A 513 24.49 4.62 -0.40
CA HIS A 513 23.77 4.99 0.81
C HIS A 513 24.39 6.24 1.47
N ASN A 514 25.72 6.38 1.47
CA ASN A 514 26.38 7.58 1.97
C ASN A 514 26.20 8.83 1.10
N LYS A 515 26.10 8.68 -0.23
CA LYS A 515 25.66 9.76 -1.14
C LYS A 515 24.24 10.23 -0.74
N VAL A 516 23.34 9.30 -0.44
CA VAL A 516 21.97 9.62 0.04
C VAL A 516 21.99 10.30 1.40
N ASN A 517 22.77 9.80 2.36
CA ASN A 517 22.91 10.43 3.69
C ASN A 517 23.40 11.88 3.58
N LYS A 518 24.39 12.14 2.73
CA LYS A 518 24.90 13.49 2.49
C LYS A 518 23.82 14.41 1.91
N ARG A 519 23.02 13.92 0.96
CA ARG A 519 21.94 14.69 0.34
C ARG A 519 20.81 15.00 1.32
N LEU A 520 20.47 14.06 2.19
CA LEU A 520 19.34 14.17 3.13
C LEU A 520 19.73 14.81 4.47
N HIS A 521 20.99 15.17 4.67
CA HIS A 521 21.41 15.89 5.88
C HIS A 521 20.74 17.27 5.95
N GLY A 522 19.98 17.51 7.03
CA GLY A 522 19.18 18.73 7.21
C GLY A 522 17.86 18.76 6.41
N ASP A 523 17.47 17.68 5.73
CA ASP A 523 16.20 17.60 5.00
C ASP A 523 15.01 17.46 5.98
N ALA A 524 13.80 17.91 5.63
CA ALA A 524 12.67 17.84 6.56
C ALA A 524 12.21 16.40 6.88
N SER A 525 12.62 15.42 6.06
CA SER A 525 12.44 13.99 6.34
C SER A 525 13.50 13.39 7.28
N GLU A 526 14.53 14.16 7.66
CA GLU A 526 15.52 13.76 8.64
C GLU A 526 14.90 13.70 10.04
N ASP A 527 15.16 12.61 10.74
CA ASP A 527 14.78 12.46 12.15
C ASP A 527 15.77 13.27 13.02
N PRO A 528 15.31 14.27 13.79
CA PRO A 528 16.19 15.09 14.62
C PRO A 528 17.01 14.29 15.64
N MET A 529 16.51 13.13 16.08
CA MET A 529 17.20 12.24 17.03
C MET A 529 18.17 11.27 16.34
N HIS A 530 18.11 11.17 15.00
CA HIS A 530 18.96 10.29 14.19
C HIS A 530 19.46 11.03 12.93
N PRO A 531 20.29 12.07 13.11
CA PRO A 531 20.80 12.87 12.00
C PRO A 531 21.59 12.00 11.01
N LYS A 532 21.44 12.30 9.72
CA LYS A 532 22.20 11.69 8.63
C LYS A 532 23.65 12.09 8.79
N GLN A 533 24.50 11.09 8.86
CA GLN A 533 25.94 11.23 8.91
C GLN A 533 26.57 10.26 7.90
N GLN A 534 27.83 10.50 7.57
CA GLN A 534 28.59 9.50 6.82
C GLN A 534 28.80 8.27 7.71
N PHE A 535 28.47 7.10 7.17
CA PHE A 535 28.46 5.83 7.89
C PHE A 535 29.68 4.96 7.48
N PRO A 536 30.32 4.23 8.40
CA PRO A 536 30.10 4.27 9.85
C PRO A 536 30.60 5.58 10.46
N SER A 537 30.08 5.93 11.64
CA SER A 537 30.64 7.05 12.41
C SER A 537 32.06 6.73 12.87
N GLU A 538 32.85 7.77 13.15
CA GLU A 538 34.22 7.59 13.67
C GLU A 538 34.22 6.86 15.02
N ALA A 539 33.20 7.09 15.86
CA ALA A 539 33.00 6.38 17.11
C ALA A 539 32.74 4.88 16.91
N ALA A 540 32.02 4.50 15.84
CA ALA A 540 31.70 3.10 15.56
C ALA A 540 32.87 2.36 14.90
N CYS A 541 33.68 3.05 14.09
CA CYS A 541 34.86 2.48 13.43
C CYS A 541 35.98 3.51 13.24
N ALA A 542 36.81 3.72 14.27
CA ALA A 542 37.93 4.66 14.17
C ALA A 542 38.91 4.32 13.03
N ALA A 543 39.18 3.02 12.79
CA ALA A 543 40.04 2.56 11.69
C ALA A 543 39.48 2.91 10.31
N CYS A 544 38.15 3.03 10.17
CA CYS A 544 37.51 3.39 8.92
C CYS A 544 37.77 4.85 8.52
N TRP A 545 38.33 5.68 9.40
CA TRP A 545 38.54 7.09 9.17
C TRP A 545 40.04 7.45 9.13
N HIS A 546 40.43 8.19 8.10
CA HIS A 546 41.75 8.80 8.01
C HIS A 546 41.61 10.27 7.62
N LYS A 547 42.02 11.17 8.51
CA LYS A 547 41.95 12.64 8.31
C LYS A 547 40.56 13.12 7.86
N GLY A 548 39.51 12.60 8.51
CA GLY A 548 38.12 12.97 8.19
C GLY A 548 37.57 12.38 6.89
N THR A 549 38.27 11.41 6.28
CA THR A 549 37.81 10.70 5.08
C THR A 549 37.66 9.21 5.37
N LEU A 550 36.61 8.59 4.83
CA LEU A 550 36.37 7.14 4.95
C LEU A 550 37.33 6.35 4.06
N VAL A 551 37.95 5.31 4.63
CA VAL A 551 38.92 4.42 3.98
C VAL A 551 38.24 3.09 3.66
N GLU A 552 37.96 2.84 2.37
CA GLU A 552 37.16 1.68 1.95
C GLU A 552 37.75 0.33 2.38
N GLN A 553 39.08 0.21 2.42
CA GLN A 553 39.78 -1.00 2.85
C GLN A 553 39.45 -1.40 4.30
N GLU A 554 39.20 -0.43 5.16
CA GLU A 554 38.85 -0.62 6.58
C GLU A 554 37.32 -0.68 6.77
N VAL A 555 36.56 0.00 5.90
CA VAL A 555 35.10 -0.06 5.89
C VAL A 555 34.58 -1.44 5.49
N LEU A 556 35.17 -2.07 4.46
CA LEU A 556 34.72 -3.37 3.98
C LEU A 556 34.66 -4.46 5.09
N PRO A 557 35.73 -4.72 5.88
CA PRO A 557 35.66 -5.68 6.97
C PRO A 557 34.68 -5.24 8.07
N TYR A 558 34.53 -3.93 8.30
CA TYR A 558 33.52 -3.42 9.22
C TYR A 558 32.10 -3.79 8.79
N LEU A 559 31.73 -3.53 7.53
CA LEU A 559 30.43 -3.88 6.96
C LEU A 559 30.19 -5.39 6.99
N LYS A 560 31.18 -6.19 6.57
CA LYS A 560 31.10 -7.65 6.61
C LYS A 560 30.81 -8.16 8.02
N ARG A 561 31.40 -7.55 9.05
CA ARG A 561 31.13 -7.89 10.44
C ARG A 561 29.68 -7.57 10.81
N ILE A 562 29.28 -6.30 10.76
CA ILE A 562 27.99 -5.86 11.34
C ILE A 562 26.76 -6.45 10.62
N TYR A 563 26.88 -6.76 9.33
CA TYR A 563 25.79 -7.33 8.55
C TYR A 563 25.88 -8.86 8.37
N SER A 564 26.90 -9.52 8.93
CA SER A 564 26.99 -10.99 8.88
C SER A 564 25.89 -11.66 9.70
N LYS A 565 25.47 -12.85 9.25
CA LYS A 565 24.52 -13.71 9.98
C LYS A 565 24.81 -13.81 11.49
N GLY A 566 26.08 -13.98 11.87
CA GLY A 566 26.48 -14.19 13.26
C GLY A 566 26.35 -12.97 14.15
N MET A 567 26.26 -11.75 13.58
CA MET A 567 26.17 -10.49 14.34
C MET A 567 24.75 -9.94 14.43
N LEU A 568 23.75 -10.59 13.83
CA LEU A 568 22.36 -10.14 13.90
C LEU A 568 21.75 -10.46 15.26
N SER A 569 21.13 -9.47 15.89
CA SER A 569 20.38 -9.68 17.13
C SER A 569 18.96 -10.14 16.83
N PHE A 570 18.49 -11.18 17.53
CA PHE A 570 17.12 -11.68 17.44
C PHE A 570 16.20 -11.08 18.52
N ARG A 571 16.71 -10.14 19.32
CA ARG A 571 15.93 -9.39 20.31
C ARG A 571 14.71 -8.76 19.65
N GLY A 572 13.56 -8.89 20.31
CA GLY A 572 12.28 -8.32 19.85
C GLY A 572 11.57 -9.13 18.76
N THR A 573 12.19 -10.17 18.21
CA THR A 573 11.47 -11.06 17.28
C THR A 573 10.36 -11.83 18.00
N GLN A 574 9.22 -12.01 17.33
CA GLN A 574 8.09 -12.76 17.86
C GLN A 574 8.55 -14.16 18.27
N MET A 575 8.27 -14.56 19.52
CA MET A 575 8.51 -15.94 19.96
C MET A 575 7.57 -16.89 19.22
N ILE A 576 8.14 -17.88 18.54
CA ILE A 576 7.38 -18.90 17.82
C ILE A 576 7.53 -20.18 18.62
N SER A 577 6.46 -20.57 19.32
CA SER A 577 6.44 -21.81 20.10
C SER A 577 6.69 -23.01 19.17
N PRO A 578 7.68 -23.87 19.45
CA PRO A 578 7.86 -25.10 18.70
C PRO A 578 6.58 -25.95 18.79
N PRO A 579 6.19 -26.69 17.74
CA PRO A 579 5.10 -27.66 17.86
C PRO A 579 5.42 -28.68 18.95
N ALA A 580 4.42 -29.01 19.78
CA ALA A 580 4.53 -30.08 20.76
C ALA A 580 4.88 -31.39 20.04
N LYS A 581 6.15 -31.79 20.07
CA LYS A 581 6.60 -33.01 19.41
C LYS A 581 6.06 -34.22 20.16
N ASN A 582 5.01 -34.84 19.63
CA ASN A 582 4.51 -36.11 20.14
C ASN A 582 5.61 -37.20 19.97
N LYS A 583 5.81 -38.02 21.00
CA LYS A 583 6.85 -39.07 21.05
C LYS A 583 6.82 -40.00 19.83
N GLN A 584 5.64 -40.23 19.27
CA GLN A 584 5.41 -41.00 18.05
C GLN A 584 6.06 -40.36 16.80
N ALA A 585 6.00 -39.04 16.68
CA ALA A 585 6.54 -38.31 15.53
C ALA A 585 8.08 -38.35 15.52
N ARG A 586 8.69 -38.35 16.70
CA ARG A 586 10.14 -38.44 16.88
C ARG A 586 10.70 -39.80 16.43
N VAL A 587 9.98 -40.88 16.75
CA VAL A 587 10.31 -42.24 16.33
C VAL A 587 10.16 -42.41 14.82
N MET A 588 9.09 -41.85 14.23
CA MET A 588 8.89 -41.89 12.78
C MET A 588 9.96 -41.11 12.02
N GLU A 589 10.34 -39.91 12.48
CA GLU A 589 11.39 -39.10 11.85
C GLU A 589 12.78 -39.77 11.92
N GLU A 590 13.08 -40.47 13.02
CA GLU A 590 14.34 -41.19 13.20
C GLU A 590 14.40 -42.47 12.35
N LEU A 591 13.27 -43.16 12.18
CA LEU A 591 13.13 -44.29 11.25
C LEU A 591 13.29 -43.84 9.80
N GLU A 592 12.73 -42.69 9.43
CA GLU A 592 12.79 -42.15 8.07
C GLU A 592 14.21 -41.67 7.72
N LYS A 593 14.91 -40.98 8.64
CA LYS A 593 16.33 -40.63 8.47
C LYS A 593 17.25 -41.84 8.39
N ASN A 594 16.97 -42.90 9.15
CA ASN A 594 17.75 -44.13 9.07
C ASN A 594 17.52 -44.85 7.74
N ARG A 595 16.28 -44.86 7.23
CA ARG A 595 15.96 -45.42 5.93
C ARG A 595 16.63 -44.63 4.79
N GLU A 596 16.62 -43.30 4.84
CA GLU A 596 17.33 -42.47 3.85
C GLU A 596 18.86 -42.65 3.91
N ARG A 597 19.43 -42.91 5.09
CA ARG A 597 20.86 -43.24 5.23
C ARG A 597 21.21 -44.60 4.65
N GLU A 598 20.34 -45.60 4.83
CA GLU A 598 20.49 -46.93 4.24
C GLU A 598 20.40 -46.86 2.71
N GLU A 599 19.38 -46.19 2.15
CA GLU A 599 19.20 -45.98 0.71
C GLU A 599 20.40 -45.21 0.08
N ARG A 600 20.99 -44.27 0.83
CA ARG A 600 22.20 -43.54 0.40
C ARG A 600 23.47 -44.39 0.45
N LYS A 601 23.61 -45.30 1.43
CA LYS A 601 24.73 -46.25 1.48
C LYS A 601 24.64 -47.31 0.38
N GLU A 602 23.42 -47.72 0.04
CA GLU A 602 23.18 -48.72 -1.00
C GLU A 602 23.44 -48.13 -2.40
N SER A 603 23.00 -46.89 -2.66
CA SER A 603 23.31 -46.18 -3.91
C SER A 603 24.81 -45.90 -4.09
N VAL A 604 25.54 -45.57 -3.02
CA VAL A 604 27.01 -45.40 -3.08
C VAL A 604 27.71 -46.73 -3.38
N LYS A 605 27.30 -47.84 -2.74
CA LYS A 605 27.84 -49.18 -3.04
C LYS A 605 27.56 -49.63 -4.48
N VAL A 606 26.39 -49.30 -5.03
CA VAL A 606 26.04 -49.61 -6.42
C VAL A 606 26.91 -48.81 -7.39
N ASN A 607 27.13 -47.52 -7.13
CA ASN A 607 27.98 -46.67 -7.97
C ASN A 607 29.46 -47.09 -7.93
N GLU A 608 29.97 -47.48 -6.76
CA GLU A 608 31.35 -47.97 -6.61
C GLU A 608 31.55 -49.32 -7.32
N LYS A 609 30.54 -50.19 -7.29
CA LYS A 609 30.55 -51.48 -8.02
C LYS A 609 30.45 -51.28 -9.54
N LEU A 610 29.66 -50.30 -10.01
CA LEU A 610 29.58 -49.91 -11.42
C LEU A 610 30.90 -49.29 -11.93
N HIS A 611 31.57 -48.49 -11.10
CA HIS A 611 32.84 -47.87 -11.46
C HIS A 611 33.98 -48.89 -11.54
N ASN A 612 34.01 -49.87 -10.64
CA ASN A 612 35.01 -50.96 -10.65
C ASN A 612 34.78 -51.99 -11.78
N MET A 613 33.55 -52.12 -12.30
CA MET A 613 33.24 -52.98 -13.45
C MET A 613 33.52 -52.31 -14.80
N ALA A 614 33.68 -50.98 -14.85
CA ALA A 614 33.92 -50.22 -16.08
C ALA A 614 35.41 -50.14 -16.49
N GLU A 615 36.34 -50.58 -15.64
CA GLU A 615 37.79 -50.44 -15.86
C GLU A 615 38.47 -51.70 -16.45
N GLN A 616 37.72 -52.77 -16.74
CA GLN A 616 38.25 -53.99 -17.36
C GLN A 616 37.37 -54.49 -18.51
N GLN A 617 37.55 -53.94 -19.72
CA GLN A 617 37.58 -54.65 -21.03
C GLN A 617 37.34 -53.70 -22.23
N PRO A 618 37.97 -53.95 -23.39
CA PRO A 618 37.84 -53.09 -24.57
C PRO A 618 36.61 -53.41 -25.43
N LEU A 619 36.11 -52.36 -26.09
CA LEU A 619 34.93 -52.24 -26.95
C LEU A 619 34.69 -53.37 -27.98
N ARG A 620 33.43 -53.83 -28.08
CA ARG A 620 32.83 -54.46 -29.27
C ARG A 620 31.35 -54.04 -29.44
N PRO A 621 30.80 -54.01 -30.68
CA PRO A 621 29.64 -53.20 -31.03
C PRO A 621 28.29 -53.86 -30.76
N LEU A 622 27.26 -53.01 -30.67
CA LEU A 622 25.85 -53.34 -30.41
C LEU A 622 25.29 -54.46 -31.32
N SER A 623 24.66 -55.46 -30.70
CA SER A 623 23.68 -56.35 -31.33
C SER A 623 22.60 -56.77 -30.33
N THR A 624 21.40 -56.26 -30.58
CA THR A 624 20.07 -56.87 -30.40
C THR A 624 19.91 -57.96 -29.34
N TRP A 625 19.30 -57.61 -28.21
CA TRP A 625 18.68 -58.55 -27.26
C TRP A 625 17.53 -59.32 -27.93
N GLY A 626 17.61 -60.64 -27.90
CA GLY A 626 16.54 -61.56 -28.28
C GLY A 626 15.53 -61.73 -27.13
N PHE A 627 14.26 -61.47 -27.42
CA PHE A 627 13.13 -61.91 -26.58
C PHE A 627 12.53 -63.19 -27.18
N ASN A 628 12.30 -64.21 -26.33
CA ASN A 628 11.59 -65.42 -26.73
C ASN A 628 10.07 -65.19 -26.76
N SER A 629 9.38 -65.89 -27.68
CA SER A 629 7.92 -65.78 -27.96
C SER A 629 7.01 -65.98 -26.73
N THR A 630 7.50 -66.68 -25.70
CA THR A 630 6.77 -66.92 -24.45
C THR A 630 6.62 -65.67 -23.58
N ASP A 631 7.59 -64.74 -23.60
CA ASP A 631 7.57 -63.54 -22.74
C ASP A 631 6.67 -62.44 -23.32
N ILE A 632 6.51 -62.41 -24.65
CA ILE A 632 5.57 -61.51 -25.33
C ILE A 632 4.13 -61.94 -25.04
N SER A 633 3.86 -63.25 -24.99
CA SER A 633 2.53 -63.79 -24.69
C SER A 633 2.08 -63.46 -23.26
N LEU A 634 2.98 -63.55 -22.29
CA LEU A 634 2.67 -63.24 -20.88
C LEU A 634 2.43 -61.73 -20.67
N CYS A 635 3.23 -60.87 -21.31
CA CYS A 635 3.04 -59.42 -21.24
C CYS A 635 1.72 -59.00 -21.88
N VAL A 636 1.41 -59.50 -23.08
CA VAL A 636 0.14 -59.17 -23.77
C VAL A 636 -1.07 -59.65 -22.96
N PHE A 637 -0.96 -60.82 -22.31
CA PHE A 637 -2.01 -61.32 -21.42
C PHE A 637 -2.22 -60.44 -20.18
N LEU A 638 -1.14 -60.01 -19.52
CA LEU A 638 -1.20 -59.12 -18.35
C LEU A 638 -1.71 -57.72 -18.72
N TYR A 639 -1.32 -57.18 -19.87
CA TYR A 639 -1.87 -55.92 -20.40
C TYR A 639 -3.36 -56.04 -20.77
N GLY A 640 -3.78 -57.18 -21.33
CA GLY A 640 -5.17 -57.49 -21.59
C GLY A 640 -6.02 -57.51 -20.32
N ILE A 641 -5.53 -58.15 -19.26
CA ILE A 641 -6.23 -58.18 -17.96
C ILE A 641 -6.29 -56.77 -17.34
N SER A 642 -5.18 -56.03 -17.36
CA SER A 642 -5.13 -54.67 -16.80
C SER A 642 -6.10 -53.71 -17.51
N THR A 643 -6.16 -53.77 -18.84
CA THR A 643 -7.09 -52.94 -19.63
C THR A 643 -8.54 -53.31 -19.38
N LEU A 644 -8.88 -54.60 -19.23
CA LEU A 644 -10.23 -55.02 -18.85
C LEU A 644 -10.63 -54.54 -17.45
N ILE A 645 -9.71 -54.55 -16.48
CA ILE A 645 -9.96 -54.02 -15.13
C ILE A 645 -10.21 -52.52 -15.18
N ILE A 646 -9.38 -51.76 -15.91
CA ILE A 646 -9.55 -50.30 -16.05
C ILE A 646 -10.87 -49.96 -16.74
N MET A 647 -11.24 -50.70 -17.79
CA MET A 647 -12.53 -50.50 -18.49
C MET A 647 -13.72 -50.85 -17.60
N SER A 648 -13.62 -51.89 -16.77
CA SER A 648 -14.66 -52.25 -15.80
C SER A 648 -14.85 -51.17 -14.73
N VAL A 649 -13.75 -50.64 -14.17
CA VAL A 649 -13.78 -49.52 -13.20
C VAL A 649 -14.35 -48.25 -13.85
N TYR A 650 -13.94 -47.92 -15.07
CA TYR A 650 -14.47 -46.78 -15.81
C TYR A 650 -15.97 -46.91 -16.05
N CYS A 651 -16.43 -48.07 -16.53
CA CYS A 651 -17.85 -48.36 -16.70
C CYS A 651 -18.62 -48.26 -15.37
N MET A 652 -18.08 -48.80 -14.28
CA MET A 652 -18.69 -48.71 -12.96
C MET A 652 -18.86 -47.25 -12.51
N VAL A 653 -17.84 -46.41 -12.68
CA VAL A 653 -17.87 -44.98 -12.32
C VAL A 653 -18.89 -44.23 -13.19
N VAL A 654 -18.90 -44.47 -14.50
CA VAL A 654 -19.84 -43.81 -15.43
C VAL A 654 -21.28 -44.24 -15.14
N ILE A 655 -21.53 -45.53 -14.89
CA ILE A 655 -22.85 -46.04 -14.50
C ILE A 655 -23.28 -45.45 -13.16
N ARG A 656 -22.41 -45.42 -12.14
CA ARG A 656 -22.70 -44.74 -10.86
C ARG A 656 -23.04 -43.28 -11.05
N ARG A 657 -22.32 -42.57 -11.93
CA ARG A 657 -22.56 -41.15 -12.23
C ARG A 657 -23.89 -40.94 -12.96
N LYS A 658 -24.23 -41.81 -13.93
CA LYS A 658 -25.55 -41.82 -14.60
C LYS A 658 -26.69 -42.15 -13.65
N LEU A 659 -26.51 -43.11 -12.74
CA LEU A 659 -27.49 -43.47 -11.71
C LEU A 659 -27.71 -42.35 -10.71
N ARG A 660 -26.65 -41.67 -10.23
CA ARG A 660 -26.79 -40.45 -9.40
C ARG A 660 -27.52 -39.34 -10.15
N ARG A 661 -27.20 -39.11 -11.44
CA ARG A 661 -27.88 -38.10 -12.25
C ARG A 661 -29.36 -38.43 -12.49
N ARG A 662 -29.71 -39.71 -12.70
CA ARG A 662 -31.12 -40.16 -12.78
C ARG A 662 -31.84 -39.94 -11.45
N ARG A 663 -31.27 -40.35 -10.31
CA ARG A 663 -31.85 -40.07 -8.97
C ARG A 663 -32.03 -38.59 -8.70
N PHE A 664 -31.08 -37.75 -9.11
CA PHE A 664 -31.16 -36.29 -9.00
C PHE A 664 -32.27 -35.70 -9.89
N LEU A 665 -32.43 -36.21 -11.11
CA LEU A 665 -33.49 -35.80 -12.04
C LEU A 665 -34.88 -36.33 -11.64
N GLU A 666 -34.97 -37.52 -11.05
CA GLU A 666 -36.21 -38.09 -10.48
C GLU A 666 -36.64 -37.31 -9.23
N ALA A 667 -35.70 -36.87 -8.39
CA ALA A 667 -35.98 -35.98 -7.26
C ALA A 667 -36.55 -34.61 -7.70
N TYR A 668 -36.23 -34.18 -8.93
CA TYR A 668 -36.77 -32.96 -9.55
C TYR A 668 -38.03 -33.19 -10.40
N LYS A 669 -38.46 -34.45 -10.61
CA LYS A 669 -39.62 -34.84 -11.43
C LYS A 669 -40.78 -35.45 -10.65
N LEU A 670 -40.86 -35.26 -9.33
CA LEU A 670 -42.12 -35.41 -8.60
C LEU A 670 -42.95 -34.11 -8.62
N PRO A 671 -44.29 -34.19 -8.74
CA PRO A 671 -45.08 -33.20 -9.45
C PRO A 671 -45.27 -31.88 -8.69
N LEU A 672 -45.29 -30.80 -9.47
CA LEU A 672 -45.62 -29.40 -9.14
C LEU A 672 -47.02 -29.16 -8.51
N VAL A 673 -47.65 -30.19 -7.93
CA VAL A 673 -49.04 -30.16 -7.44
C VAL A 673 -49.12 -29.93 -5.92
N LYS A 674 -48.02 -30.01 -5.16
CA LYS A 674 -48.02 -29.76 -3.69
C LYS A 674 -47.51 -28.40 -3.23
N ARG A 675 -47.13 -27.47 -4.13
CA ARG A 675 -46.74 -26.09 -3.75
C ARG A 675 -47.85 -25.04 -3.93
N LEU A 676 -49.03 -25.42 -4.41
CA LEU A 676 -50.20 -24.53 -4.53
C LEU A 676 -51.23 -24.64 -3.39
N CYS A 677 -51.09 -25.59 -2.45
CA CYS A 677 -52.02 -25.74 -1.31
C CYS A 677 -51.53 -25.20 0.05
N VAL A 678 -50.34 -24.59 0.14
CA VAL A 678 -49.81 -24.05 1.42
C VAL A 678 -49.81 -22.52 1.48
N LYS A 679 -50.20 -21.83 0.38
CA LYS A 679 -50.37 -20.37 0.36
C LYS A 679 -51.83 -19.88 0.35
N ALA A 680 -52.81 -20.78 0.32
CA ALA A 680 -54.22 -20.42 0.37
C ALA A 680 -54.82 -20.44 1.80
N THR A 681 -54.18 -21.12 2.76
CA THR A 681 -54.68 -21.23 4.14
C THR A 681 -54.15 -20.16 5.10
N SER A 682 -53.15 -19.35 4.70
CA SER A 682 -52.66 -18.24 5.53
C SER A 682 -53.35 -16.90 5.25
N CYS A 683 -54.12 -16.76 4.17
CA CYS A 683 -54.88 -15.54 3.87
C CYS A 683 -56.28 -15.50 4.52
N TYR A 684 -56.82 -16.64 4.96
CA TYR A 684 -58.15 -16.68 5.61
C TYR A 684 -58.07 -16.40 7.13
N ALA A 685 -56.91 -16.66 7.75
CA ALA A 685 -56.71 -16.45 9.19
C ALA A 685 -56.34 -14.99 9.56
N CYS A 686 -55.84 -14.18 8.61
CA CYS A 686 -55.59 -12.75 8.85
C CYS A 686 -56.83 -11.86 8.62
N PHE A 687 -57.83 -12.33 7.86
CA PHE A 687 -59.03 -11.52 7.59
C PHE A 687 -60.05 -11.55 8.76
N LEU A 688 -60.00 -12.58 9.62
CA LEU A 688 -60.91 -12.73 10.76
C LEU A 688 -60.42 -12.09 12.07
N HIS A 689 -59.20 -11.52 12.10
CA HIS A 689 -58.65 -10.87 13.30
C HIS A 689 -58.61 -9.33 13.22
N ALA A 690 -59.15 -8.75 12.14
CA ALA A 690 -59.27 -7.30 11.92
C ALA A 690 -60.72 -6.80 12.05
N GLN A 691 -61.63 -7.62 12.59
CA GLN A 691 -63.05 -7.27 12.79
C GLN A 691 -63.58 -7.59 14.21
N GLN A 692 -62.68 -7.49 15.20
CA GLN A 692 -62.93 -7.28 16.64
C GLN A 692 -61.93 -6.23 17.11
#